data_AF-A0AAE0MPS2-F1
#
_entry.id   AF-A0AAE0MPS2-F1
#
_cell.length_a   1.000
_cell.length_b   1.000
_cell.length_c   1.000
_cell.angle_alpha   90.00
_cell.angle_beta   90.00
_cell.angle_gamma   90.00
#
_symmetry.space_group_name_H-M   'P 1'
#
loop_
_entity.id
_entity.type
_entity.pdbx_description
1 polymer ?
#
loop_
_entity_poly.entity_id
_entity_poly.type
_entity_poly.pdbx_seq_one_letter_code
_entity_poly.pdbx_strand_id
1 'polypeptide(L)'
;MRGHFWAVPAVLAAVIDSAASKPVTTTTASPTVPTSEPCAIVSSSWATQKAANPAATPTVAAALAYECLNSIPLGKAAAIELVDSLRPYLDWQSDSAYKAKPPREYPYPGYDLFGALDNVKAKLQADKYANEYQFQQELYTTVWGPGHDGHFVFYPDALTRVFEWRRQRSLVSISEDGKSLPVIKVYEDVLANPKTASVVKLINGIDAATYLAKTIDAAGFSQDPDANYNSMFYQKATFANSGSTGYFANGGRIRYIYQGANTTLTFANGTSLTLENQAAVKADMTGVTSGAAYYAKFCDPNGVSTVASTESAAAAPAANVPGYPKPVIITSDAVVSGYFLEGAGYEDVAVIALLAFESNSIAEFQAVVQDFIAEAVAAGKTKLIVDFQNNGGGYILQGYDFFRQLFPSIVQDGYSRWKETDPYNAMAQIVSDRVAGINPYTNPDGDLVEDYESSFNYRYDLNLTNQPFRSFDAKFSPHVYQGTKYTNLMRWDLNDNLTTTNSTYGMGIEITGYGSLNPSAVSQPFDSENIVILYDGVCASTCTLASEFLRVQAGIQSIAMGGRPNHRNLIQGVGGVKGAQVLQYRNIYSYAQKYLPLAKTESQREALSQFSDLPINRSSSAAVNVRDQILRDHVNDGTPAQFVVEESECRLFWTLDMVRDVSAVWKRAADVAFNKGKCNVGGIKPGKGKGPKPTNPGHGNGNGGGRPGAGKGNGKGGKRLSEIVREEESKMGVSSFGGKGGKTQQQIEDWEAVYRLQVIP
;
A
#
# COMPACT_ATOMS: atom_id res chain seq x y z
N MET A 1 29.35 40.67 -13.11
CA MET A 1 29.40 42.02 -13.73
C MET A 1 29.20 41.87 -15.23
N ARG A 2 28.24 42.64 -15.77
CA ARG A 2 27.97 43.10 -17.16
C ARG A 2 28.98 42.62 -18.23
N GLY A 3 28.64 42.08 -19.40
CA GLY A 3 27.50 42.29 -20.29
C GLY A 3 27.93 43.10 -21.53
N HIS A 4 27.43 42.68 -22.72
CA HIS A 4 27.23 43.43 -24.00
C HIS A 4 28.26 43.26 -25.15
N PHE A 5 27.93 43.26 -26.46
CA PHE A 5 26.71 43.20 -27.32
C PHE A 5 27.23 43.06 -28.81
N TRP A 6 26.51 42.32 -29.70
CA TRP A 6 26.13 42.60 -31.13
C TRP A 6 27.20 43.00 -32.21
N ALA A 7 27.04 42.91 -33.54
CA ALA A 7 26.21 42.25 -34.58
C ALA A 7 26.69 42.81 -35.97
N VAL A 8 26.75 41.97 -37.04
CA VAL A 8 26.49 42.11 -38.53
C VAL A 8 26.63 43.51 -39.20
N PRO A 9 26.99 43.75 -40.52
CA PRO A 9 26.54 42.98 -41.71
C PRO A 9 27.29 43.07 -43.10
N ALA A 10 26.76 42.30 -44.08
CA ALA A 10 26.54 42.62 -45.53
C ALA A 10 27.75 42.64 -46.53
N VAL A 11 27.72 42.33 -47.85
CA VAL A 11 26.70 41.96 -48.88
C VAL A 11 27.37 41.76 -50.29
N LEU A 12 26.74 40.94 -51.19
CA LEU A 12 26.78 40.85 -52.70
C LEU A 12 28.12 40.63 -53.46
N ALA A 13 28.24 40.10 -54.70
CA ALA A 13 27.49 39.27 -55.65
C ALA A 13 28.36 39.09 -56.93
N ALA A 14 28.17 38.02 -57.73
CA ALA A 14 28.21 38.05 -59.21
C ALA A 14 27.85 36.69 -59.83
N VAL A 15 27.15 36.75 -60.97
CA VAL A 15 26.50 35.70 -61.78
C VAL A 15 27.10 35.74 -63.18
N ILE A 16 27.32 34.60 -63.89
CA ILE A 16 27.08 34.46 -65.36
C ILE A 16 26.74 33.00 -65.75
N ASP A 17 25.64 32.88 -66.50
CA ASP A 17 25.05 31.85 -67.40
C ASP A 17 26.03 31.20 -68.43
N SER A 18 25.80 30.16 -69.26
CA SER A 18 24.73 29.18 -69.54
C SER A 18 25.30 28.17 -70.58
N ALA A 19 24.88 26.89 -70.57
CA ALA A 19 24.61 26.10 -71.80
C ALA A 19 23.95 24.74 -71.47
N ALA A 20 22.94 24.40 -72.26
CA ALA A 20 21.86 23.48 -71.93
C ALA A 20 22.14 21.98 -72.18
N SER A 21 21.66 21.15 -71.24
CA SER A 21 21.18 19.79 -71.52
C SER A 21 19.98 19.48 -70.63
N LYS A 22 18.85 19.10 -71.24
CA LYS A 22 17.56 18.84 -70.58
C LYS A 22 17.67 17.83 -69.43
N PRO A 23 17.25 18.16 -68.19
CA PRO A 23 17.01 17.16 -67.15
C PRO A 23 15.59 16.63 -67.23
N VAL A 24 15.46 15.32 -67.09
CA VAL A 24 14.22 14.59 -66.87
C VAL A 24 13.58 15.08 -65.57
N THR A 25 12.35 15.58 -65.66
CA THR A 25 11.52 15.93 -64.51
C THR A 25 11.18 14.65 -63.75
N THR A 26 12.00 14.28 -62.77
CA THR A 26 11.58 13.36 -61.72
C THR A 26 11.04 14.23 -60.59
N THR A 27 9.72 14.32 -60.51
CA THR A 27 9.03 14.83 -59.34
C THR A 27 9.48 14.01 -58.14
N THR A 28 10.36 14.58 -57.32
CA THR A 28 10.56 14.15 -55.93
C THR A 28 9.24 14.37 -55.21
N ALA A 29 8.40 13.33 -55.20
CA ALA A 29 7.37 13.19 -54.21
C ALA A 29 8.08 13.12 -52.85
N SER A 30 7.81 14.10 -51.99
CA SER A 30 8.03 13.94 -50.55
C SER A 30 7.44 12.59 -50.12
N PRO A 31 8.10 11.83 -49.24
CA PRO A 31 7.49 10.63 -48.71
C PRO A 31 6.35 11.06 -47.78
N THR A 32 5.14 11.14 -48.31
CA THR A 32 3.93 10.98 -47.49
C THR A 32 3.94 9.54 -46.99
N VAL A 33 4.60 9.31 -45.86
CA VAL A 33 4.33 8.15 -45.02
C VAL A 33 2.97 8.45 -44.37
N PRO A 34 1.89 7.72 -44.65
CA PRO A 34 0.80 7.68 -43.69
C PRO A 34 1.34 6.91 -42.50
N THR A 35 1.94 7.59 -41.52
CA THR A 35 2.23 6.95 -40.24
C THR A 35 0.87 6.60 -39.67
N SER A 36 0.50 5.33 -39.74
CA SER A 36 -0.73 4.82 -39.15
C SER A 36 -0.85 5.33 -37.71
N GLU A 37 -2.02 5.83 -37.34
CA GLU A 37 -2.25 6.45 -36.04
C GLU A 37 -1.84 5.47 -34.91
N PRO A 38 -0.95 5.86 -33.96
CA PRO A 38 -0.37 4.92 -33.00
C PRO A 38 -1.38 4.16 -32.13
N CYS A 39 -2.43 4.82 -31.66
CA CYS A 39 -3.49 4.19 -30.88
C CYS A 39 -4.29 3.18 -31.72
N ALA A 40 -4.49 3.43 -33.01
CA ALA A 40 -5.10 2.44 -33.92
C ALA A 40 -4.24 1.17 -34.04
N ILE A 41 -2.91 1.30 -34.11
CA ILE A 41 -2.00 0.14 -34.13
C ILE A 41 -2.09 -0.64 -32.82
N VAL A 42 -2.10 0.06 -31.68
CA VAL A 42 -2.28 -0.58 -30.36
C VAL A 42 -3.62 -1.33 -30.32
N SER A 43 -4.71 -0.69 -30.75
CA SER A 43 -6.04 -1.30 -30.78
C SER A 43 -6.08 -2.56 -31.63
N SER A 44 -5.48 -2.54 -32.82
CA SER A 44 -5.37 -3.72 -33.68
C SER A 44 -4.56 -4.85 -33.03
N SER A 45 -3.39 -4.53 -32.45
CA SER A 45 -2.55 -5.52 -31.76
C SER A 45 -3.26 -6.16 -30.56
N TRP A 46 -3.94 -5.32 -29.77
CA TRP A 46 -4.76 -5.77 -28.64
C TRP A 46 -5.85 -6.75 -29.09
N ALA A 47 -6.59 -6.41 -30.15
CA ALA A 47 -7.67 -7.25 -30.66
C ALA A 47 -7.15 -8.61 -31.15
N THR A 48 -6.03 -8.64 -31.87
CA THR A 48 -5.38 -9.88 -32.32
C THR A 48 -4.96 -10.76 -31.15
N GLN A 49 -4.34 -10.19 -30.11
CA GLN A 49 -3.88 -10.93 -28.94
C GLN A 49 -5.05 -11.47 -28.11
N LYS A 50 -6.12 -10.68 -27.91
CA LYS A 50 -7.34 -11.13 -27.21
C LYS A 50 -8.08 -12.23 -27.97
N ALA A 51 -8.10 -12.16 -29.30
CA ALA A 51 -8.67 -13.23 -30.12
C ALA A 51 -7.87 -14.54 -30.00
N ALA A 52 -6.54 -14.46 -29.89
CA ALA A 52 -5.68 -15.62 -29.72
C ALA A 52 -5.72 -16.21 -28.29
N ASN A 53 -5.77 -15.35 -27.26
CA ASN A 53 -5.89 -15.77 -25.87
C ASN A 53 -6.77 -14.78 -25.08
N PRO A 54 -8.07 -15.07 -24.91
CA PRO A 54 -8.99 -14.21 -24.18
C PRO A 54 -8.65 -14.01 -22.70
N ALA A 55 -7.81 -14.85 -22.10
CA ALA A 55 -7.41 -14.72 -20.69
C ALA A 55 -6.09 -13.94 -20.51
N ALA A 56 -5.29 -13.76 -21.57
CA ALA A 56 -4.03 -13.03 -21.48
C ALA A 56 -4.26 -11.51 -21.40
N THR A 57 -3.36 -10.82 -20.71
CA THR A 57 -3.15 -9.37 -20.80
C THR A 57 -2.27 -9.09 -22.02
N PRO A 58 -2.78 -8.44 -23.08
CA PRO A 58 -1.98 -8.11 -24.25
C PRO A 58 -0.80 -7.19 -23.93
N THR A 59 0.26 -7.26 -24.73
CA THR A 59 1.42 -6.38 -24.63
C THR A 59 1.80 -5.77 -25.97
N VAL A 60 2.28 -4.53 -25.96
CA VAL A 60 2.86 -3.85 -27.13
C VAL A 60 4.25 -3.30 -26.79
N ALA A 61 5.04 -2.91 -27.79
CA ALA A 61 6.28 -2.19 -27.56
C ALA A 61 6.03 -0.88 -26.79
N ALA A 62 6.87 -0.56 -25.80
CA ALA A 62 6.67 0.61 -24.95
C ALA A 62 6.74 1.92 -25.77
N ALA A 63 7.57 1.98 -26.81
CA ALA A 63 7.63 3.13 -27.72
C ALA A 63 6.28 3.39 -28.41
N LEU A 64 5.61 2.33 -28.90
CA LEU A 64 4.31 2.46 -29.57
C LEU A 64 3.21 2.93 -28.61
N ALA A 65 3.18 2.39 -27.39
CA ALA A 65 2.23 2.86 -26.37
C ALA A 65 2.50 4.33 -25.97
N TYR A 66 3.76 4.71 -25.85
CA TYR A 66 4.16 6.10 -25.57
C TYR A 66 3.77 7.06 -26.70
N GLU A 67 3.89 6.64 -27.95
CA GLU A 67 3.41 7.40 -29.12
C GLU A 67 1.89 7.56 -29.12
N CYS A 68 1.13 6.52 -28.77
CA CYS A 68 -0.33 6.61 -28.59
C CYS A 68 -0.70 7.59 -27.47
N LEU A 69 -0.04 7.53 -26.31
CA LEU A 69 -0.28 8.49 -25.23
C LEU A 69 0.01 9.94 -25.67
N ASN A 70 1.08 10.16 -26.45
CA ASN A 70 1.42 11.49 -26.94
C ASN A 70 0.52 11.99 -28.08
N SER A 71 -0.31 11.13 -28.70
CA SER A 71 -1.30 11.55 -29.71
C SER A 71 -2.62 12.03 -29.11
N ILE A 72 -2.83 11.88 -27.79
CA ILE A 72 -4.04 12.29 -27.09
C ILE A 72 -4.14 13.83 -27.04
N PRO A 73 -5.17 14.46 -27.63
CA PRO A 73 -5.29 15.92 -27.59
C PRO A 73 -5.49 16.43 -26.15
N LEU A 74 -4.92 17.59 -25.83
CA LEU A 74 -5.10 18.24 -24.52
C LEU A 74 -6.51 18.84 -24.39
N GLY A 75 -7.26 18.39 -23.39
CA GLY A 75 -8.53 19.01 -23.00
C GLY A 75 -8.34 20.18 -22.05
N LYS A 76 -7.74 21.30 -22.50
CA LYS A 76 -7.24 22.39 -21.63
C LYS A 76 -8.25 22.85 -20.55
N ALA A 77 -9.49 23.15 -20.94
CA ALA A 77 -10.51 23.62 -20.00
C ALA A 77 -10.84 22.55 -18.94
N ALA A 78 -11.07 21.31 -19.37
CA ALA A 78 -11.34 20.18 -18.48
C ALA A 78 -10.13 19.83 -17.59
N ALA A 79 -8.90 20.00 -18.08
CA ALA A 79 -7.69 19.82 -17.29
C ALA A 79 -7.55 20.87 -16.19
N ILE A 80 -7.86 22.14 -16.48
CA ILE A 80 -7.89 23.21 -15.46
C ILE A 80 -8.97 22.93 -14.42
N GLU A 81 -10.16 22.53 -14.85
CA GLU A 81 -11.28 22.18 -13.97
C GLU A 81 -10.95 20.98 -13.06
N LEU A 82 -10.26 19.97 -13.61
CA LEU A 82 -9.77 18.82 -12.84
C LEU A 82 -8.80 19.28 -11.74
N VAL A 83 -7.82 20.12 -12.08
CA VAL A 83 -6.84 20.65 -11.11
C VAL A 83 -7.52 21.46 -10.01
N ASP A 84 -8.53 22.27 -10.35
CA ASP A 84 -9.30 23.03 -9.36
C ASP A 84 -10.14 22.12 -8.46
N SER A 85 -10.78 21.10 -9.03
CA SER A 85 -11.60 20.13 -8.31
C SER A 85 -10.79 19.19 -7.40
N LEU A 86 -9.49 19.04 -7.64
CA LEU A 86 -8.59 18.23 -6.79
C LEU A 86 -8.32 18.87 -5.43
N ARG A 87 -8.27 20.20 -5.36
CA ARG A 87 -7.80 20.93 -4.18
C ARG A 87 -8.61 20.64 -2.90
N PRO A 88 -9.96 20.58 -2.92
CA PRO A 88 -10.73 20.22 -1.74
C PRO A 88 -10.40 18.85 -1.15
N TYR A 89 -10.14 17.86 -2.00
CA TYR A 89 -9.75 16.51 -1.55
C TYR A 89 -8.34 16.49 -0.96
N LEU A 90 -7.40 17.23 -1.57
CA LEU A 90 -6.02 17.32 -1.09
C LEU A 90 -5.93 17.97 0.30
N ASP A 91 -6.88 18.82 0.68
CA ASP A 91 -6.91 19.40 2.01
C ASP A 91 -7.17 18.37 3.11
N TRP A 92 -7.69 17.18 2.78
CA TRP A 92 -7.85 16.08 3.73
C TRP A 92 -6.57 15.30 4.00
N GLN A 93 -5.50 15.49 3.22
CA GLN A 93 -4.22 14.86 3.47
C GLN A 93 -3.67 15.38 4.82
N SER A 94 -3.69 14.51 5.83
CA SER A 94 -3.48 14.89 7.23
C SER A 94 -2.07 15.42 7.52
N ASP A 95 -1.09 14.95 6.75
CA ASP A 95 0.32 15.25 6.94
C ASP A 95 0.89 16.29 5.95
N SER A 96 0.04 17.02 5.21
CA SER A 96 0.47 17.94 4.15
C SER A 96 1.52 18.98 4.60
N ALA A 97 1.38 19.51 5.82
CA ALA A 97 2.34 20.46 6.39
C ALA A 97 3.72 19.80 6.66
N TYR A 98 3.72 18.57 7.18
CA TYR A 98 4.92 17.81 7.42
C TYR A 98 5.57 17.33 6.12
N LYS A 99 4.81 17.05 5.05
CA LYS A 99 5.41 16.82 3.72
C LYS A 99 6.15 18.06 3.22
N ALA A 100 5.61 19.26 3.43
CA ALA A 100 6.26 20.51 3.04
C ALA A 100 7.49 20.84 3.90
N LYS A 101 7.45 20.52 5.20
CA LYS A 101 8.51 20.81 6.18
C LYS A 101 8.75 19.60 7.09
N PRO A 102 9.35 18.52 6.55
CA PRO A 102 9.57 17.32 7.33
C PRO A 102 10.65 17.55 8.38
N PRO A 103 10.65 16.78 9.48
CA PRO A 103 11.78 16.71 10.40
C PRO A 103 13.09 16.40 9.66
N ARG A 104 14.21 16.86 10.20
CA ARG A 104 15.54 16.71 9.58
C ARG A 104 15.94 15.25 9.37
N GLU A 105 15.44 14.38 10.22
CA GLU A 105 15.68 12.94 10.21
C GLU A 105 14.90 12.20 9.11
N TYR A 106 13.88 12.82 8.52
CA TYR A 106 13.13 12.24 7.41
C TYR A 106 14.03 12.15 6.16
N PRO A 107 14.09 10.99 5.48
CA PRO A 107 15.11 10.76 4.45
C PRO A 107 14.81 11.46 3.12
N TYR A 108 13.57 11.88 2.87
CA TYR A 108 13.16 12.56 1.64
C TYR A 108 13.10 14.08 1.83
N PRO A 109 13.32 14.87 0.76
CA PRO A 109 13.25 16.32 0.85
C PRO A 109 11.82 16.79 1.15
N GLY A 110 11.71 17.98 1.77
CA GLY A 110 10.44 18.66 1.90
C GLY A 110 9.86 19.04 0.53
N TYR A 111 8.55 18.88 0.40
CA TYR A 111 7.82 19.02 -0.85
C TYR A 111 6.42 19.60 -0.60
N ASP A 112 6.10 20.72 -1.26
CA ASP A 112 4.83 21.43 -1.14
C ASP A 112 3.84 20.98 -2.23
N LEU A 113 2.86 20.17 -1.83
CA LEU A 113 1.86 19.61 -2.75
C LEU A 113 0.93 20.66 -3.35
N PHE A 114 0.58 21.71 -2.60
CA PHE A 114 -0.31 22.75 -3.10
C PHE A 114 0.44 23.67 -4.06
N GLY A 115 1.68 24.03 -3.74
CA GLY A 115 2.54 24.78 -4.65
C GLY A 115 2.81 24.04 -5.97
N ALA A 116 2.96 22.72 -5.93
CA ALA A 116 3.10 21.91 -7.14
C ALA A 116 1.80 21.89 -7.98
N LEU A 117 0.65 21.72 -7.33
CA LEU A 117 -0.66 21.77 -7.99
C LEU A 117 -0.88 23.14 -8.69
N ASP A 118 -0.56 24.23 -7.99
CA ASP A 118 -0.65 25.60 -8.54
C ASP A 118 0.27 25.78 -9.75
N ASN A 119 1.48 25.22 -9.71
CA ASN A 119 2.41 25.26 -10.84
C ASN A 119 1.87 24.50 -12.06
N VAL A 120 1.27 23.32 -11.86
CA VAL A 120 0.60 22.57 -12.94
C VAL A 120 -0.54 23.40 -13.55
N LYS A 121 -1.36 24.04 -12.72
CA LYS A 121 -2.43 24.95 -13.19
C LYS A 121 -1.87 26.11 -14.01
N ALA A 122 -0.82 26.77 -13.52
CA ALA A 122 -0.18 27.89 -14.22
C ALA A 122 0.36 27.48 -15.60
N LYS A 123 0.96 26.29 -15.70
CA LYS A 123 1.43 25.72 -16.98
C LYS A 123 0.30 25.40 -17.95
N LEU A 124 -0.83 24.88 -17.47
CA LEU A 124 -2.03 24.69 -18.28
C LEU A 124 -2.53 26.03 -18.84
N GLN A 125 -2.66 27.04 -17.98
CA GLN A 125 -3.12 28.37 -18.38
C GLN A 125 -2.20 29.01 -19.42
N ALA A 126 -0.88 28.83 -19.28
CA ALA A 126 0.15 29.37 -20.16
C ALA A 126 0.51 28.48 -21.38
N ASP A 127 -0.33 27.49 -21.71
CA ASP A 127 -0.19 26.62 -22.89
C ASP A 127 1.17 25.91 -22.97
N LYS A 128 1.62 25.34 -21.84
CA LYS A 128 2.93 24.68 -21.75
C LYS A 128 2.89 23.16 -21.96
N TYR A 129 1.71 22.55 -22.03
CA TYR A 129 1.55 21.12 -22.30
C TYR A 129 1.13 20.88 -23.74
N ALA A 130 1.80 19.95 -24.42
CA ALA A 130 1.48 19.62 -25.81
C ALA A 130 0.25 18.70 -25.95
N ASN A 131 0.00 17.84 -24.96
CA ASN A 131 -1.03 16.81 -24.98
C ASN A 131 -1.50 16.47 -23.56
N GLU A 132 -2.59 15.70 -23.46
CA GLU A 132 -3.18 15.28 -22.17
C GLU A 132 -2.20 14.43 -21.36
N TYR A 133 -1.45 13.53 -22.02
CA TYR A 133 -0.47 12.66 -21.37
C TYR A 133 0.62 13.46 -20.65
N GLN A 134 1.22 14.47 -21.29
CA GLN A 134 2.27 15.28 -20.68
C GLN A 134 1.76 16.07 -19.47
N PHE A 135 0.52 16.59 -19.54
CA PHE A 135 -0.14 17.21 -18.39
C PHE A 135 -0.29 16.22 -17.24
N GLN A 136 -0.88 15.05 -17.49
CA GLN A 136 -1.14 14.07 -16.44
C GLN A 136 0.12 13.41 -15.89
N GLN A 137 1.13 13.21 -16.73
CA GLN A 137 2.44 12.69 -16.33
C GLN A 137 3.14 13.67 -15.37
N GLU A 138 3.14 14.97 -15.68
CA GLU A 138 3.70 15.99 -14.77
C GLU A 138 2.86 16.11 -13.50
N LEU A 139 1.52 16.13 -13.61
CA LEU A 139 0.61 16.13 -12.46
C LEU A 139 0.96 14.98 -11.50
N TYR A 140 1.08 13.75 -12.00
CA TYR A 140 1.41 12.59 -11.19
C TYR A 140 2.80 12.68 -10.55
N THR A 141 3.85 12.98 -11.34
CA THR A 141 5.24 12.94 -10.85
C THR A 141 5.65 14.16 -10.04
N THR A 142 4.88 15.24 -10.11
CA THR A 142 5.17 16.46 -9.34
C THR A 142 4.20 16.68 -8.20
N VAL A 143 2.98 16.11 -8.21
CA VAL A 143 2.00 16.23 -7.12
C VAL A 143 2.00 15.03 -6.17
N TRP A 144 1.97 13.80 -6.70
CA TRP A 144 1.87 12.58 -5.88
C TRP A 144 3.19 11.84 -5.70
N GLY A 145 4.01 11.74 -6.75
CA GLY A 145 5.28 11.00 -6.73
C GLY A 145 6.20 11.36 -5.56
N PRO A 146 6.49 12.66 -5.31
CA PRO A 146 7.37 13.10 -4.23
C PRO A 146 6.78 12.92 -2.83
N GLY A 147 5.49 12.58 -2.72
CA GLY A 147 4.81 12.39 -1.45
C GLY A 147 5.25 11.13 -0.70
N HIS A 148 5.83 10.14 -1.41
CA HIS A 148 6.32 8.87 -0.86
C HIS A 148 5.33 8.19 0.10
N ASP A 149 4.04 8.24 -0.21
CA ASP A 149 3.00 7.88 0.73
C ASP A 149 1.97 6.95 0.10
N GLY A 150 1.92 5.71 0.58
CA GLY A 150 1.03 4.65 0.13
C GLY A 150 -0.47 4.97 0.15
N HIS A 151 -0.92 5.84 1.04
CA HIS A 151 -2.31 6.29 1.16
C HIS A 151 -2.60 7.56 0.34
N PHE A 152 -1.58 8.29 -0.10
CA PHE A 152 -1.72 9.46 -0.96
C PHE A 152 -1.67 9.05 -2.43
N VAL A 153 -2.84 8.97 -3.07
CA VAL A 153 -2.98 8.44 -4.43
C VAL A 153 -3.89 9.31 -5.27
N PHE A 154 -3.43 9.56 -6.49
CA PHE A 154 -4.27 9.89 -7.62
C PHE A 154 -3.61 9.28 -8.84
N TYR A 155 -4.33 8.42 -9.54
CA TYR A 155 -3.89 7.80 -10.78
C TYR A 155 -4.70 8.41 -11.93
N PRO A 156 -4.18 9.46 -12.60
CA PRO A 156 -4.88 10.14 -13.68
C PRO A 156 -5.30 9.18 -14.79
N ASP A 157 -6.48 9.38 -15.35
CA ASP A 157 -7.11 8.42 -16.25
C ASP A 157 -6.35 8.15 -17.56
N ALA A 158 -5.93 9.20 -18.28
CA ALA A 158 -5.20 9.08 -19.52
C ALA A 158 -3.87 8.34 -19.31
N LEU A 159 -3.21 8.60 -18.18
CA LEU A 159 -1.96 7.99 -17.79
C LEU A 159 -2.10 6.50 -17.40
N THR A 160 -3.20 6.12 -16.75
CA THR A 160 -3.24 4.87 -15.95
C THR A 160 -4.29 3.85 -16.36
N ARG A 161 -5.33 4.23 -17.12
CA ARG A 161 -6.42 3.29 -17.47
C ARG A 161 -5.99 2.19 -18.43
N VAL A 162 -5.08 2.48 -19.36
CA VAL A 162 -4.77 1.56 -20.47
C VAL A 162 -3.42 0.88 -20.33
N PHE A 163 -2.35 1.64 -20.04
CA PHE A 163 -0.98 1.16 -20.15
C PHE A 163 -0.29 1.00 -18.80
N GLU A 164 0.47 -0.08 -18.66
CA GLU A 164 1.46 -0.25 -17.60
C GLU A 164 2.82 -0.63 -18.18
N TRP A 165 3.87 0.08 -17.79
CA TRP A 165 5.23 -0.16 -18.26
C TRP A 165 5.82 -1.43 -17.64
N ARG A 166 6.43 -2.26 -18.49
CA ARG A 166 7.05 -3.54 -18.11
C ARG A 166 8.43 -3.71 -18.72
N ARG A 167 9.27 -4.50 -18.04
CA ARG A 167 10.54 -5.03 -18.57
C ARG A 167 10.49 -6.55 -18.63
N GLN A 168 11.29 -7.11 -19.53
CA GLN A 168 11.34 -8.55 -19.77
C GLN A 168 12.23 -9.33 -18.79
N ARG A 169 12.89 -8.66 -17.84
CA ARG A 169 13.81 -9.28 -16.87
C ARG A 169 13.56 -8.75 -15.49
N SER A 170 13.76 -9.62 -14.51
CA SER A 170 13.67 -9.31 -13.09
C SER A 170 15.08 -9.28 -12.48
N LEU A 171 15.23 -8.60 -11.34
CA LEU A 171 16.53 -8.49 -10.66
C LEU A 171 16.44 -9.10 -9.27
N VAL A 172 17.58 -9.55 -8.77
CA VAL A 172 17.78 -9.90 -7.35
C VAL A 172 18.98 -9.15 -6.79
N SER A 173 18.91 -8.83 -5.51
CA SER A 173 20.01 -8.25 -4.73
C SER A 173 20.45 -9.30 -3.71
N ILE A 174 21.58 -9.97 -3.93
CA ILE A 174 22.02 -11.11 -3.11
C ILE A 174 23.46 -10.96 -2.62
N SER A 175 23.69 -11.30 -1.36
CA SER A 175 25.02 -11.54 -0.80
C SER A 175 25.45 -12.96 -1.12
N GLU A 176 26.55 -13.12 -1.87
CA GLU A 176 27.01 -14.43 -2.36
C GLU A 176 27.56 -15.33 -1.26
N ASP A 177 28.06 -14.75 -0.16
CA ASP A 177 28.64 -15.44 1.00
C ASP A 177 27.82 -15.21 2.29
N GLY A 178 26.69 -14.50 2.19
CA GLY A 178 25.85 -14.10 3.32
C GLY A 178 26.46 -13.00 4.21
N LYS A 179 27.58 -12.39 3.83
CA LYS A 179 28.33 -11.40 4.64
C LYS A 179 28.69 -10.13 3.86
N SER A 180 29.23 -10.30 2.66
CA SER A 180 29.60 -9.24 1.72
C SER A 180 28.37 -8.47 1.27
N LEU A 181 28.56 -7.22 0.81
CA LEU A 181 27.44 -6.42 0.30
C LEU A 181 26.70 -7.16 -0.81
N PRO A 182 25.36 -7.06 -0.87
CA PRO A 182 24.60 -7.63 -1.94
C PRO A 182 25.03 -7.10 -3.31
N VAL A 183 25.14 -8.00 -4.28
CA VAL A 183 25.33 -7.68 -5.69
C VAL A 183 24.01 -7.83 -6.44
N ILE A 184 23.84 -7.04 -7.49
CA ILE A 184 22.65 -7.08 -8.35
C ILE A 184 22.89 -8.08 -9.48
N LYS A 185 21.95 -9.01 -9.68
CA LYS A 185 21.98 -9.99 -10.78
C LYS A 185 20.61 -10.12 -11.43
N VAL A 186 20.58 -10.61 -12.66
CA VAL A 186 19.34 -11.00 -13.34
C VAL A 186 18.78 -12.25 -12.67
N TYR A 187 17.53 -12.18 -12.22
CA TYR A 187 16.88 -13.26 -11.48
C TYR A 187 16.84 -14.56 -12.29
N GLU A 188 16.47 -14.45 -13.56
CA GLU A 188 16.33 -15.61 -14.45
C GLU A 188 17.67 -16.33 -14.67
N ASP A 189 18.78 -15.58 -14.79
CA ASP A 189 20.12 -16.15 -14.92
C ASP A 189 20.58 -16.84 -13.63
N VAL A 190 20.25 -16.26 -12.47
CA VAL A 190 20.55 -16.83 -11.15
C VAL A 190 19.79 -18.14 -10.91
N LEU A 191 18.54 -18.23 -11.38
CA LEU A 191 17.78 -19.48 -11.32
C LEU A 191 18.34 -20.53 -12.27
N ALA A 192 18.65 -20.14 -13.52
CA ALA A 192 19.15 -21.05 -14.53
C ALA A 192 20.54 -21.62 -14.18
N ASN A 193 21.50 -20.76 -13.84
CA ASN A 193 22.82 -21.18 -13.41
C ASN A 193 23.51 -20.11 -12.54
N PRO A 194 23.46 -20.24 -11.19
CA PRO A 194 23.99 -19.22 -10.29
C PRO A 194 25.52 -19.05 -10.38
N LYS A 195 26.25 -20.08 -10.84
CA LYS A 195 27.72 -20.01 -11.00
C LYS A 195 28.14 -19.11 -12.15
N THR A 196 27.32 -18.98 -13.18
CA THR A 196 27.61 -18.17 -14.38
C THR A 196 26.83 -16.86 -14.41
N ALA A 197 25.86 -16.67 -13.51
CA ALA A 197 25.10 -15.43 -13.39
C ALA A 197 26.02 -14.25 -13.03
N SER A 198 26.18 -13.34 -13.98
CA SER A 198 27.09 -12.19 -13.88
C SER A 198 26.44 -11.02 -13.14
N VAL A 199 27.24 -10.25 -12.42
CA VAL A 199 26.78 -9.03 -11.73
C VAL A 199 26.38 -7.98 -12.77
N VAL A 200 25.21 -7.38 -12.61
CA VAL A 200 24.77 -6.20 -13.38
C VAL A 200 25.48 -4.98 -12.80
N LYS A 201 26.43 -4.42 -13.55
CA LYS A 201 27.18 -3.23 -13.15
C LYS A 201 26.43 -1.95 -13.51
N LEU A 202 25.91 -1.88 -14.73
CA LEU A 202 25.24 -0.69 -15.23
C LEU A 202 23.85 -1.03 -15.76
N ILE A 203 22.92 -0.11 -15.57
CA ILE A 203 21.62 -0.08 -16.23
C ILE A 203 21.55 1.24 -17.00
N ASN A 204 21.37 1.16 -18.32
CA ASN A 204 21.39 2.32 -19.22
C ASN A 204 22.64 3.20 -19.04
N GLY A 205 23.80 2.58 -18.80
CA GLY A 205 25.08 3.27 -18.60
C GLY A 205 25.28 3.92 -17.21
N ILE A 206 24.30 3.82 -16.31
CA ILE A 206 24.38 4.31 -14.93
C ILE A 206 24.66 3.13 -14.00
N ASP A 207 25.45 3.32 -12.94
CA ASP A 207 25.62 2.33 -11.86
C ASP A 207 24.27 1.73 -11.45
N ALA A 208 24.19 0.39 -11.41
CA ALA A 208 22.91 -0.32 -11.28
C ALA A 208 22.17 0.05 -9.99
N ALA A 209 22.86 0.12 -8.85
CA ALA A 209 22.22 0.49 -7.58
C ALA A 209 21.71 1.94 -7.60
N THR A 210 22.51 2.85 -8.17
CA THR A 210 22.13 4.25 -8.35
C THR A 210 20.93 4.41 -9.28
N TYR A 211 20.89 3.67 -10.40
CA TYR A 211 19.76 3.69 -11.33
C TYR A 211 18.47 3.23 -10.64
N LEU A 212 18.52 2.11 -9.92
CA LEU A 212 17.36 1.54 -9.24
C LEU A 212 16.82 2.48 -8.17
N ALA A 213 17.70 3.03 -7.31
CA ALA A 213 17.32 3.99 -6.28
C ALA A 213 16.65 5.23 -6.88
N LYS A 214 17.28 5.86 -7.88
CA LYS A 214 16.70 7.04 -8.57
C LYS A 214 15.38 6.73 -9.26
N THR A 215 15.22 5.52 -9.81
CA THR A 215 14.00 5.12 -10.51
C THR A 215 12.85 4.99 -9.52
N ILE A 216 13.05 4.28 -8.40
CA ILE A 216 11.98 4.09 -7.42
C ILE A 216 11.66 5.37 -6.65
N ASP A 217 12.66 6.22 -6.37
CA ASP A 217 12.46 7.49 -5.67
C ASP A 217 11.66 8.52 -6.49
N ALA A 218 11.40 8.28 -7.78
CA ALA A 218 10.53 9.17 -8.57
C ALA A 218 9.04 9.09 -8.15
N ALA A 219 8.61 7.94 -7.65
CA ALA A 219 7.24 7.71 -7.18
C ALA A 219 7.18 6.48 -6.26
N GLY A 220 8.00 6.47 -5.21
CA GLY A 220 8.05 5.34 -4.28
C GLY A 220 6.72 5.14 -3.55
N PHE A 221 6.38 3.90 -3.23
CA PHE A 221 5.22 3.61 -2.38
C PHE A 221 5.53 3.87 -0.90
N SER A 222 6.76 3.56 -0.50
CA SER A 222 7.26 3.61 0.88
C SER A 222 7.90 4.96 1.21
N GLN A 223 7.97 5.26 2.50
CA GLN A 223 8.61 6.46 3.09
C GLN A 223 10.07 6.24 3.42
N ASP A 224 10.50 4.98 3.36
CA ASP A 224 11.87 4.57 3.58
C ASP A 224 12.55 4.24 2.24
N PRO A 225 13.69 4.88 1.91
CA PRO A 225 14.42 4.61 0.69
C PRO A 225 14.95 3.17 0.58
N ASP A 226 15.23 2.51 1.70
CA ASP A 226 15.71 1.13 1.70
C ASP A 226 14.57 0.13 1.43
N ALA A 227 13.36 0.40 1.92
CA ALA A 227 12.14 -0.32 1.55
C ALA A 227 11.76 -0.11 0.08
N ASN A 228 11.82 1.14 -0.42
CA ASN A 228 11.63 1.41 -1.85
C ASN A 228 12.68 0.68 -2.70
N TYR A 229 13.95 0.72 -2.30
CA TYR A 229 15.00 -0.02 -3.00
C TYR A 229 14.73 -1.54 -3.04
N ASN A 230 14.30 -2.12 -1.91
CA ASN A 230 13.91 -3.53 -1.84
C ASN A 230 12.80 -3.90 -2.82
N SER A 231 11.82 -3.03 -3.02
CA SER A 231 10.68 -3.28 -3.92
C SER A 231 11.08 -3.44 -5.39
N MET A 232 12.27 -2.99 -5.79
CA MET A 232 12.78 -3.15 -7.16
C MET A 232 13.16 -4.59 -7.51
N PHE A 233 13.38 -5.44 -6.51
CA PHE A 233 13.89 -6.80 -6.69
C PHE A 233 12.79 -7.85 -6.54
N TYR A 234 13.03 -9.02 -7.13
CA TYR A 234 12.23 -10.20 -6.90
C TYR A 234 12.27 -10.57 -5.42
N GLN A 235 11.09 -10.71 -4.83
CA GLN A 235 10.88 -11.27 -3.50
C GLN A 235 9.74 -12.26 -3.54
N LYS A 236 9.89 -13.35 -2.81
CA LYS A 236 8.92 -14.44 -2.81
C LYS A 236 7.57 -14.01 -2.21
N ALA A 237 7.59 -13.17 -1.17
CA ALA A 237 6.38 -12.58 -0.58
C ALA A 237 5.63 -11.67 -1.58
N THR A 238 6.36 -10.80 -2.32
CA THR A 238 5.78 -9.96 -3.37
C THR A 238 5.15 -10.77 -4.49
N PHE A 239 5.84 -11.84 -4.94
CA PHE A 239 5.31 -12.76 -5.95
C PHE A 239 4.07 -13.52 -5.45
N ALA A 240 4.09 -13.98 -4.19
CA ALA A 240 2.95 -14.68 -3.59
C ALA A 240 1.70 -13.79 -3.48
N ASN A 241 1.88 -12.51 -3.15
CA ASN A 241 0.78 -11.56 -2.98
C ASN A 241 0.22 -11.04 -4.33
N SER A 242 1.11 -10.69 -5.28
CA SER A 242 0.70 -9.92 -6.47
C SER A 242 1.09 -10.55 -7.82
N GLY A 243 1.82 -11.66 -7.81
CA GLY A 243 2.46 -12.21 -9.01
C GLY A 243 3.61 -11.36 -9.56
N SER A 244 3.89 -10.19 -8.98
CA SER A 244 5.00 -9.33 -9.41
C SER A 244 6.34 -9.97 -9.10
N THR A 245 7.30 -9.76 -10.01
CA THR A 245 8.68 -10.22 -9.88
C THR A 245 9.64 -9.10 -9.47
N GLY A 246 9.09 -8.02 -8.89
CA GLY A 246 9.81 -6.82 -8.47
C GLY A 246 9.53 -5.64 -9.40
N TYR A 247 9.51 -4.43 -8.84
CA TYR A 247 9.11 -3.20 -9.55
C TYR A 247 10.07 -2.78 -10.66
N PHE A 248 11.29 -3.33 -10.72
CA PHE A 248 12.11 -3.21 -11.92
C PHE A 248 11.44 -3.83 -13.14
N ALA A 249 10.80 -4.99 -12.97
CA ALA A 249 10.15 -5.74 -14.05
C ALA A 249 8.72 -5.27 -14.30
N ASN A 250 7.90 -5.16 -13.24
CA ASN A 250 6.50 -4.77 -13.34
C ASN A 250 5.93 -4.37 -11.97
N GLY A 251 4.86 -3.58 -11.99
CA GLY A 251 4.14 -3.19 -10.77
C GLY A 251 4.72 -1.94 -10.11
N GLY A 252 4.17 -1.63 -8.93
CA GLY A 252 4.53 -0.43 -8.19
C GLY A 252 4.09 0.86 -8.88
N ARG A 253 4.30 1.99 -8.23
CA ARG A 253 3.88 3.31 -8.72
C ARG A 253 4.69 3.81 -9.92
N ILE A 254 5.89 3.29 -10.11
CA ILE A 254 6.73 3.62 -11.26
C ILE A 254 6.25 2.97 -12.57
N ARG A 255 5.30 2.01 -12.53
CA ARG A 255 4.70 1.40 -13.73
C ARG A 255 3.92 2.39 -14.60
N TYR A 256 3.67 3.60 -14.11
CA TYR A 256 3.04 4.69 -14.85
C TYR A 256 4.04 5.76 -15.31
N ILE A 257 5.34 5.60 -15.06
CA ILE A 257 6.38 6.51 -15.53
C ILE A 257 7.14 5.84 -16.68
N TYR A 258 7.10 6.43 -17.87
CA TYR A 258 7.78 5.89 -19.04
C TYR A 258 9.30 5.90 -18.85
N GLN A 259 9.94 4.73 -19.00
CA GLN A 259 11.37 4.52 -18.70
C GLN A 259 12.20 4.29 -19.97
N GLY A 260 11.68 4.71 -21.13
CA GLY A 260 12.32 4.59 -22.44
C GLY A 260 11.93 3.32 -23.21
N ALA A 261 12.30 3.27 -24.49
CA ALA A 261 11.94 2.18 -25.39
C ALA A 261 12.70 0.88 -25.11
N ASN A 262 13.92 0.99 -24.56
CA ASN A 262 14.81 -0.14 -24.29
C ASN A 262 15.44 -0.02 -22.90
N THR A 263 15.84 -1.16 -22.34
CA THR A 263 16.73 -1.24 -21.17
C THR A 263 17.99 -1.99 -21.53
N THR A 264 19.15 -1.41 -21.25
CA THR A 264 20.47 -2.02 -21.45
C THR A 264 21.09 -2.39 -20.10
N LEU A 265 21.38 -3.67 -19.91
CA LEU A 265 22.11 -4.21 -18.77
C LEU A 265 23.56 -4.47 -19.18
N THR A 266 24.53 -3.85 -18.50
CA THR A 266 25.96 -4.12 -18.70
C THR A 266 26.51 -4.92 -17.53
N PHE A 267 27.18 -6.02 -17.82
CA PHE A 267 27.58 -7.03 -16.85
C PHE A 267 29.07 -6.95 -16.49
N ALA A 268 29.43 -7.50 -15.33
CA ALA A 268 30.81 -7.48 -14.82
C ALA A 268 31.80 -8.29 -15.66
N ASN A 269 31.33 -9.27 -16.43
CA ASN A 269 32.11 -10.07 -17.39
C ASN A 269 32.34 -9.38 -18.74
N GLY A 270 31.90 -8.12 -18.90
CA GLY A 270 32.08 -7.33 -20.11
C GLY A 270 30.99 -7.48 -21.17
N THR A 271 30.02 -8.40 -20.99
CA THR A 271 28.88 -8.52 -21.91
C THR A 271 27.82 -7.46 -21.63
N SER A 272 26.92 -7.22 -22.58
CA SER A 272 25.73 -6.39 -22.39
C SER A 272 24.50 -7.03 -23.04
N LEU A 273 23.33 -6.74 -22.48
CA LEU A 273 22.03 -7.18 -22.99
C LEU A 273 21.11 -5.98 -23.11
N THR A 274 20.64 -5.70 -24.31
CA THR A 274 19.62 -4.66 -24.58
C THR A 274 18.31 -5.35 -24.92
N LEU A 275 17.24 -4.98 -24.23
CA LEU A 275 15.90 -5.52 -24.43
C LEU A 275 14.90 -4.39 -24.63
N GLU A 276 13.92 -4.63 -25.50
CA GLU A 276 12.78 -3.74 -25.69
C GLU A 276 11.89 -3.76 -24.44
N ASN A 277 11.55 -2.57 -23.93
CA ASN A 277 10.56 -2.41 -22.88
C ASN A 277 9.16 -2.57 -23.48
N GLN A 278 8.22 -3.04 -22.67
CA GLN A 278 6.85 -3.31 -23.11
C GLN A 278 5.85 -2.45 -22.35
N ALA A 279 4.64 -2.33 -22.90
CA ALA A 279 3.47 -1.84 -22.20
C ALA A 279 2.42 -2.95 -22.18
N ALA A 280 1.93 -3.32 -21.00
CA ALA A 280 0.72 -4.11 -20.87
C ALA A 280 -0.50 -3.24 -21.18
N VAL A 281 -1.44 -3.78 -21.94
CA VAL A 281 -2.68 -3.13 -22.35
C VAL A 281 -3.83 -3.76 -21.58
N LYS A 282 -4.19 -3.16 -20.44
CA LYS A 282 -5.16 -3.73 -19.50
C LYS A 282 -6.62 -3.34 -19.77
N ALA A 283 -6.86 -2.35 -20.61
CA ALA A 283 -8.19 -1.91 -21.02
C ALA A 283 -8.61 -2.48 -22.37
N ASP A 284 -9.93 -2.53 -22.61
CA ASP A 284 -10.49 -2.82 -23.92
C ASP A 284 -10.21 -1.67 -24.91
N MET A 285 -9.45 -1.96 -25.97
CA MET A 285 -9.06 -0.97 -26.98
C MET A 285 -10.01 -0.92 -28.19
N THR A 286 -11.14 -1.63 -28.16
CA THR A 286 -12.14 -1.58 -29.24
C THR A 286 -12.61 -0.14 -29.49
N GLY A 287 -12.61 0.27 -30.75
CA GLY A 287 -13.04 1.62 -31.18
C GLY A 287 -12.03 2.74 -30.93
N VAL A 288 -10.85 2.44 -30.35
CA VAL A 288 -9.79 3.42 -30.12
C VAL A 288 -8.92 3.55 -31.37
N THR A 289 -9.37 4.37 -32.32
CA THR A 289 -8.73 4.57 -33.64
C THR A 289 -7.85 5.80 -33.74
N SER A 290 -7.82 6.63 -32.69
CA SER A 290 -6.97 7.82 -32.60
C SER A 290 -6.72 8.22 -31.15
N GLY A 291 -5.74 9.09 -30.90
CA GLY A 291 -5.60 9.77 -29.60
C GLY A 291 -6.86 10.53 -29.18
N ALA A 292 -7.62 11.10 -30.13
CA ALA A 292 -8.92 11.73 -29.83
C ALA A 292 -9.98 10.71 -29.40
N ALA A 293 -10.01 9.53 -30.05
CA ALA A 293 -10.88 8.42 -29.62
C ALA A 293 -10.46 7.85 -28.26
N TYR A 294 -9.16 7.85 -27.95
CA TYR A 294 -8.65 7.50 -26.63
C TYR A 294 -9.17 8.49 -25.58
N TYR A 295 -9.02 9.80 -25.82
CA TYR A 295 -9.53 10.84 -24.92
C TYR A 295 -11.03 10.66 -24.67
N ALA A 296 -11.82 10.48 -25.74
CA ALA A 296 -13.26 10.30 -25.62
C ALA A 296 -13.65 9.03 -24.84
N LYS A 297 -12.93 7.91 -25.03
CA LYS A 297 -13.25 6.64 -24.38
C LYS A 297 -12.78 6.59 -22.92
N PHE A 298 -11.63 7.16 -22.61
CA PHE A 298 -10.95 6.95 -21.32
C PHE A 298 -10.79 8.21 -20.49
N CYS A 299 -11.15 9.39 -20.97
CA CYS A 299 -11.01 10.66 -20.23
C CYS A 299 -12.36 11.36 -20.01
N ASP A 300 -13.47 10.60 -19.98
CA ASP A 300 -14.82 11.12 -19.79
C ASP A 300 -14.98 11.73 -18.38
N PRO A 301 -15.37 13.02 -18.26
CA PRO A 301 -15.60 13.68 -16.97
C PRO A 301 -16.77 13.09 -16.17
N ASN A 302 -17.70 12.38 -16.81
CA ASN A 302 -18.82 11.68 -16.15
C ASN A 302 -18.44 10.24 -15.74
N GLY A 303 -17.17 9.88 -15.92
CA GLY A 303 -16.66 8.55 -15.70
C GLY A 303 -16.84 7.66 -16.93
N VAL A 304 -16.10 6.56 -16.96
CA VAL A 304 -16.31 5.53 -17.99
C VAL A 304 -17.49 4.68 -17.58
N SER A 305 -18.38 4.34 -18.52
CA SER A 305 -19.38 3.28 -18.32
C SER A 305 -18.62 1.99 -18.02
N THR A 306 -18.48 1.67 -16.74
CA THR A 306 -17.88 0.42 -16.31
C THR A 306 -18.83 -0.68 -16.74
N VAL A 307 -18.47 -1.44 -17.77
CA VAL A 307 -18.95 -2.82 -17.84
C VAL A 307 -18.54 -3.42 -16.51
N ALA A 308 -19.52 -3.85 -15.71
CA ALA A 308 -19.27 -4.44 -14.41
C ALA A 308 -18.07 -5.39 -14.56
N SER A 309 -17.02 -5.15 -13.78
CA SER A 309 -15.98 -6.16 -13.58
C SER A 309 -16.74 -7.42 -13.23
N THR A 310 -16.68 -8.43 -14.10
CA THR A 310 -17.21 -9.75 -13.80
C THR A 310 -16.67 -10.10 -12.43
N GLU A 311 -17.56 -10.26 -11.44
CA GLU A 311 -17.22 -10.86 -10.18
C GLU A 311 -16.35 -12.07 -10.53
N SER A 312 -15.08 -12.01 -10.13
CA SER A 312 -14.21 -13.17 -10.27
C SER A 312 -14.93 -14.27 -9.54
N ALA A 313 -15.26 -15.37 -10.24
CA ALA A 313 -15.85 -16.53 -9.60
C ALA A 313 -15.03 -16.82 -8.34
N ALA A 314 -15.71 -17.01 -7.20
CA ALA A 314 -15.06 -17.23 -5.92
C ALA A 314 -13.93 -18.25 -6.12
N ALA A 315 -12.69 -17.78 -5.95
CA ALA A 315 -11.53 -18.63 -6.15
C ALA A 315 -11.66 -19.82 -5.20
N ALA A 316 -11.29 -21.01 -5.66
CA ALA A 316 -11.24 -22.17 -4.78
C ALA A 316 -10.36 -21.83 -3.57
N PRO A 317 -10.72 -22.30 -2.36
CA PRO A 317 -9.93 -22.03 -1.16
C PRO A 317 -8.46 -22.38 -1.39
N ALA A 318 -7.57 -21.46 -1.02
CA ALA A 318 -6.15 -21.65 -1.21
C ALA A 318 -5.65 -22.84 -0.40
N ALA A 319 -5.02 -23.80 -1.09
CA ALA A 319 -4.36 -24.93 -0.44
C ALA A 319 -2.91 -24.62 -0.03
N ASN A 320 -2.31 -23.57 -0.61
CA ASN A 320 -0.94 -23.18 -0.36
C ASN A 320 -0.71 -21.70 -0.71
N VAL A 321 0.27 -21.07 -0.07
CA VAL A 321 0.80 -19.77 -0.49
C VAL A 321 1.78 -20.00 -1.67
N PRO A 322 1.67 -19.28 -2.80
CA PRO A 322 2.54 -19.52 -3.96
C PRO A 322 4.04 -19.43 -3.61
N GLY A 323 4.77 -20.52 -3.84
CA GLY A 323 6.22 -20.60 -3.61
C GLY A 323 6.65 -20.84 -2.16
N TYR A 324 5.70 -21.01 -1.23
CA TYR A 324 5.93 -21.36 0.19
C TYR A 324 5.80 -22.87 0.40
N PRO A 325 6.37 -23.42 1.49
CA PRO A 325 6.13 -24.81 1.89
C PRO A 325 4.65 -25.03 2.23
N LYS A 326 4.26 -26.31 2.38
CA LYS A 326 2.89 -26.65 2.77
C LYS A 326 2.60 -26.14 4.20
N PRO A 327 1.53 -25.37 4.42
CA PRO A 327 1.17 -24.86 5.74
C PRO A 327 0.54 -25.93 6.63
N VAL A 328 0.66 -25.73 7.94
CA VAL A 328 -0.11 -26.45 8.98
C VAL A 328 -1.57 -26.00 8.96
N ILE A 329 -1.77 -24.70 8.72
CA ILE A 329 -3.07 -24.04 8.61
C ILE A 329 -2.92 -22.78 7.75
N ILE A 330 -3.98 -22.42 7.01
CA ILE A 330 -4.01 -21.31 6.06
C ILE A 330 -5.44 -20.77 5.97
N THR A 331 -5.63 -19.48 5.71
CA THR A 331 -6.93 -18.90 5.34
C THR A 331 -7.29 -19.22 3.88
N SER A 332 -8.58 -19.17 3.53
CA SER A 332 -9.08 -19.50 2.19
C SER A 332 -8.53 -18.58 1.09
N ASP A 333 -8.09 -17.38 1.45
CA ASP A 333 -7.49 -16.37 0.59
C ASP A 333 -5.96 -16.30 0.68
N ALA A 334 -5.32 -17.22 1.43
CA ALA A 334 -3.89 -17.31 1.64
C ALA A 334 -3.22 -16.11 2.35
N VAL A 335 -3.97 -15.19 2.96
CA VAL A 335 -3.39 -14.00 3.62
C VAL A 335 -2.73 -14.31 4.96
N VAL A 336 -3.19 -15.34 5.68
CA VAL A 336 -2.54 -15.88 6.88
C VAL A 336 -2.18 -17.35 6.66
N SER A 337 -0.96 -17.71 7.03
CA SER A 337 -0.47 -19.10 6.99
C SER A 337 0.46 -19.41 8.15
N GLY A 338 0.30 -20.60 8.72
CA GLY A 338 1.07 -21.08 9.86
C GLY A 338 1.97 -22.27 9.51
N TYR A 339 3.19 -22.28 10.02
CA TYR A 339 4.23 -23.27 9.72
C TYR A 339 4.99 -23.71 10.97
N PHE A 340 5.48 -24.95 10.96
CA PHE A 340 6.50 -25.41 11.89
C PHE A 340 7.83 -25.51 11.15
N LEU A 341 8.87 -24.89 11.71
CA LEU A 341 10.15 -24.85 11.04
C LEU A 341 10.84 -26.22 11.15
N GLU A 342 11.33 -26.73 10.02
CA GLU A 342 11.95 -28.06 9.93
C GLU A 342 13.48 -27.98 9.89
N GLY A 343 14.13 -28.97 10.50
CA GLY A 343 15.60 -29.13 10.51
C GLY A 343 16.17 -29.09 11.93
N ALA A 344 17.37 -29.63 12.08
CA ALA A 344 18.05 -29.70 13.37
C ALA A 344 18.28 -28.29 13.95
N GLY A 345 17.81 -28.06 15.18
CA GLY A 345 17.94 -26.79 15.89
C GLY A 345 16.79 -25.80 15.68
N TYR A 346 15.70 -26.23 15.03
CA TYR A 346 14.50 -25.42 14.77
C TYR A 346 13.21 -26.07 15.29
N GLU A 347 13.30 -27.20 15.99
CA GLU A 347 12.16 -28.01 16.42
C GLU A 347 11.19 -27.26 17.34
N ASP A 348 11.67 -26.23 18.05
CA ASP A 348 10.91 -25.39 18.97
C ASP A 348 10.38 -24.08 18.32
N VAL A 349 10.55 -23.90 17.01
CA VAL A 349 10.18 -22.67 16.28
C VAL A 349 8.90 -22.87 15.45
N ALA A 350 7.93 -21.98 15.66
CA ALA A 350 6.77 -21.77 14.80
C ALA A 350 6.93 -20.48 13.97
N VAL A 351 6.29 -20.42 12.81
CA VAL A 351 6.22 -19.23 11.96
C VAL A 351 4.78 -18.95 11.60
N ILE A 352 4.32 -17.71 11.83
CA ILE A 352 3.07 -17.20 11.27
C ILE A 352 3.41 -16.12 10.24
N ALA A 353 3.00 -16.33 8.99
CA ALA A 353 3.18 -15.38 7.90
C ALA A 353 1.85 -14.69 7.60
N LEU A 354 1.87 -13.35 7.61
CA LEU A 354 0.74 -12.51 7.30
C LEU A 354 1.09 -11.63 6.09
N LEU A 355 0.57 -11.97 4.92
CA LEU A 355 0.77 -11.20 3.69
C LEU A 355 -0.14 -9.96 3.62
N ALA A 356 -1.21 -9.93 4.41
CA ALA A 356 -2.08 -8.78 4.59
C ALA A 356 -2.83 -8.88 5.93
N PHE A 357 -3.35 -7.75 6.40
CA PHE A 357 -4.46 -7.66 7.36
C PHE A 357 -5.79 -7.39 6.66
N GLU A 358 -5.84 -7.55 5.35
CA GLU A 358 -7.07 -7.54 4.57
C GLU A 358 -7.42 -8.99 4.27
N SER A 359 -8.65 -9.38 4.55
CA SER A 359 -9.08 -10.77 4.44
C SER A 359 -10.47 -10.88 3.85
N ASN A 360 -10.73 -11.93 3.09
CA ASN A 360 -12.06 -12.25 2.55
C ASN A 360 -13.07 -12.64 3.62
N SER A 361 -12.60 -13.12 4.78
CA SER A 361 -13.42 -13.35 5.98
C SER A 361 -12.64 -12.92 7.22
N ILE A 362 -13.20 -11.95 7.96
CA ILE A 362 -12.60 -11.46 9.20
C ILE A 362 -12.66 -12.53 10.30
N ALA A 363 -13.77 -13.27 10.36
CA ALA A 363 -13.95 -14.35 11.33
C ALA A 363 -12.99 -15.51 11.04
N GLU A 364 -12.82 -15.89 9.77
CA GLU A 364 -11.86 -16.93 9.38
C GLU A 364 -10.43 -16.53 9.73
N PHE A 365 -10.03 -15.28 9.43
CA PHE A 365 -8.72 -14.77 9.79
C PHE A 365 -8.46 -14.90 11.30
N GLN A 366 -9.37 -14.41 12.13
CA GLN A 366 -9.22 -14.49 13.60
C GLN A 366 -9.09 -15.96 14.05
N ALA A 367 -9.96 -16.84 13.54
CA ALA A 367 -9.98 -18.25 13.90
C ALA A 367 -8.71 -18.99 13.46
N VAL A 368 -8.18 -18.72 12.27
CA VAL A 368 -6.93 -19.33 11.78
C VAL A 368 -5.73 -18.91 12.62
N VAL A 369 -5.63 -17.62 12.99
CA VAL A 369 -4.58 -17.15 13.90
C VAL A 369 -4.70 -17.87 15.26
N GLN A 370 -5.91 -17.95 15.81
CA GLN A 370 -6.17 -18.56 17.12
C GLN A 370 -5.83 -20.07 17.11
N ASP A 371 -6.32 -20.80 16.11
CA ASP A 371 -6.04 -22.23 15.95
C ASP A 371 -4.53 -22.46 15.79
N PHE A 372 -3.83 -21.66 14.98
CA PHE A 372 -2.39 -21.82 14.78
C PHE A 372 -1.59 -21.61 16.07
N ILE A 373 -1.89 -20.55 16.83
CA ILE A 373 -1.22 -20.27 18.10
C ILE A 373 -1.44 -21.43 19.08
N ALA A 374 -2.67 -21.92 19.18
CA ALA A 374 -3.00 -23.06 20.05
C ALA A 374 -2.27 -24.35 19.62
N GLU A 375 -2.23 -24.64 18.33
CA GLU A 375 -1.53 -25.80 17.77
C GLU A 375 -0.01 -25.70 17.96
N ALA A 376 0.58 -24.51 17.81
CA ALA A 376 2.00 -24.28 18.06
C ALA A 376 2.37 -24.57 19.51
N VAL A 377 1.60 -24.03 20.47
CA VAL A 377 1.79 -24.31 21.90
C VAL A 377 1.60 -25.81 22.19
N ALA A 378 0.56 -26.44 21.64
CA ALA A 378 0.29 -27.86 21.82
C ALA A 378 1.39 -28.77 21.23
N ALA A 379 2.02 -28.34 20.13
CA ALA A 379 3.15 -29.01 19.50
C ALA A 379 4.49 -28.77 20.21
N GLY A 380 4.49 -28.08 21.36
CA GLY A 380 5.70 -27.81 22.14
C GLY A 380 6.60 -26.74 21.53
N LYS A 381 6.07 -25.89 20.65
CA LYS A 381 6.81 -24.73 20.12
C LYS A 381 6.93 -23.70 21.22
N THR A 382 8.13 -23.18 21.43
CA THR A 382 8.42 -22.17 22.45
C THR A 382 8.81 -20.83 21.85
N LYS A 383 9.10 -20.79 20.54
CA LYS A 383 9.53 -19.60 19.81
C LYS A 383 8.63 -19.34 18.61
N LEU A 384 8.39 -18.06 18.32
CA LEU A 384 7.55 -17.62 17.21
C LEU A 384 8.27 -16.59 16.34
N ILE A 385 8.25 -16.81 15.03
CA ILE A 385 8.55 -15.78 14.04
C ILE A 385 7.23 -15.23 13.51
N VAL A 386 7.03 -13.92 13.64
CA VAL A 386 5.95 -13.20 12.96
C VAL A 386 6.52 -12.62 11.67
N ASP A 387 6.10 -13.15 10.53
CA ASP A 387 6.56 -12.73 9.22
C ASP A 387 5.56 -11.75 8.57
N PHE A 388 6.00 -10.49 8.43
CA PHE A 388 5.25 -9.40 7.83
C PHE A 388 5.84 -8.96 6.48
N GLN A 389 6.63 -9.82 5.83
CA GLN A 389 7.13 -9.52 4.49
C GLN A 389 5.99 -9.25 3.52
N ASN A 390 6.13 -8.15 2.76
CA ASN A 390 5.17 -7.67 1.77
C ASN A 390 3.74 -7.36 2.32
N ASN A 391 3.58 -7.14 3.63
CA ASN A 391 2.29 -6.84 4.25
C ASN A 391 1.89 -5.37 4.07
N GLY A 392 0.91 -5.10 3.20
CA GLY A 392 0.43 -3.74 2.92
C GLY A 392 -0.51 -3.14 3.97
N GLY A 393 -0.94 -3.92 4.97
CA GLY A 393 -1.97 -3.55 5.93
C GLY A 393 -3.34 -4.14 5.57
N GLY A 394 -4.42 -3.40 5.85
CA GLY A 394 -5.80 -3.88 5.69
C GLY A 394 -6.70 -3.41 6.83
N TYR A 395 -7.56 -4.29 7.34
CA TYR A 395 -8.55 -3.98 8.36
C TYR A 395 -7.94 -3.69 9.73
N ILE A 396 -8.11 -2.45 10.20
CA ILE A 396 -7.43 -1.92 11.40
C ILE A 396 -7.59 -2.87 12.60
N LEU A 397 -8.81 -3.27 12.96
CA LEU A 397 -8.99 -4.07 14.18
C LEU A 397 -8.54 -5.54 14.04
N GLN A 398 -8.26 -6.05 12.84
CA GLN A 398 -7.55 -7.35 12.70
C GLN A 398 -6.10 -7.23 13.16
N GLY A 399 -5.46 -6.08 12.92
CA GLY A 399 -4.13 -5.78 13.48
C GLY A 399 -4.15 -5.68 15.00
N TYR A 400 -5.20 -5.07 15.57
CA TYR A 400 -5.41 -5.01 17.02
C TYR A 400 -5.64 -6.40 17.61
N ASP A 401 -6.54 -7.18 17.02
CA ASP A 401 -6.84 -8.53 17.49
C ASP A 401 -5.62 -9.45 17.38
N PHE A 402 -4.89 -9.44 16.27
CA PHE A 402 -3.65 -10.21 16.11
C PHE A 402 -2.64 -9.93 17.23
N PHE A 403 -2.40 -8.65 17.54
CA PHE A 403 -1.54 -8.27 18.67
C PHE A 403 -2.07 -8.83 19.99
N ARG A 404 -3.37 -8.72 20.24
CA ARG A 404 -3.98 -9.14 21.51
C ARG A 404 -4.13 -10.66 21.64
N GLN A 405 -4.16 -11.43 20.54
CA GLN A 405 -4.04 -12.89 20.59
C GLN A 405 -2.67 -13.33 21.13
N LEU A 406 -1.61 -12.53 20.91
CA LEU A 406 -0.30 -12.75 21.51
C LEU A 406 -0.17 -12.11 22.89
N PHE A 407 -0.82 -10.96 23.14
CA PHE A 407 -0.70 -10.20 24.40
C PHE A 407 -2.07 -9.73 24.92
N PRO A 408 -2.91 -10.64 25.42
CA PRO A 408 -4.32 -10.33 25.73
C PRO A 408 -4.49 -9.31 26.86
N SER A 409 -3.48 -9.14 27.71
CA SER A 409 -3.51 -8.22 28.87
C SER A 409 -2.88 -6.85 28.61
N ILE A 410 -2.17 -6.64 27.49
CA ILE A 410 -1.57 -5.33 27.19
C ILE A 410 -2.65 -4.44 26.57
N VAL A 411 -2.84 -3.24 27.10
CA VAL A 411 -3.69 -2.22 26.48
C VAL A 411 -2.83 -1.42 25.51
N GLN A 412 -3.18 -1.46 24.23
CA GLN A 412 -2.44 -0.79 23.17
C GLN A 412 -2.75 0.70 23.06
N ASP A 413 -1.76 1.48 22.65
CA ASP A 413 -1.90 2.93 22.44
C ASP A 413 -2.84 3.23 21.27
N GLY A 414 -2.37 3.02 20.04
CA GLY A 414 -3.17 3.31 18.85
C GLY A 414 -3.58 4.80 18.74
N TYR A 415 -2.75 5.72 19.24
CA TYR A 415 -3.08 7.14 19.25
C TYR A 415 -3.13 7.68 17.83
N SER A 416 -4.18 8.45 17.55
CA SER A 416 -4.42 8.99 16.23
C SER A 416 -5.17 10.30 16.28
N ARG A 417 -5.18 11.04 15.17
CA ARG A 417 -5.91 12.32 15.05
C ARG A 417 -6.31 12.59 13.61
N TRP A 418 -7.32 13.44 13.44
CA TRP A 418 -7.75 13.97 12.15
C TRP A 418 -7.25 15.39 11.96
N LYS A 419 -6.93 15.74 10.70
CA LYS A 419 -6.72 17.15 10.34
C LYS A 419 -8.08 17.86 10.31
N GLU A 420 -8.16 18.99 11.01
CA GLU A 420 -9.36 19.79 11.06
C GLU A 420 -9.40 20.78 9.89
N THR A 421 -10.25 20.46 8.93
CA THR A 421 -10.61 21.34 7.81
C THR A 421 -12.01 21.89 8.01
N ASP A 422 -12.36 22.96 7.30
CA ASP A 422 -13.71 23.53 7.34
C ASP A 422 -14.81 22.48 7.03
N PRO A 423 -14.72 21.63 5.97
CA PRO A 423 -15.71 20.58 5.74
C PRO A 423 -15.74 19.52 6.84
N TYR A 424 -14.58 19.09 7.36
CA TYR A 424 -14.54 18.11 8.46
C TYR A 424 -15.24 18.64 9.71
N ASN A 425 -14.97 19.88 10.10
CA ASN A 425 -15.58 20.53 11.25
C ASN A 425 -17.09 20.77 11.04
N ALA A 426 -17.50 21.14 9.83
CA ALA A 426 -18.92 21.26 9.47
C ALA A 426 -19.66 19.93 9.68
N MET A 427 -19.10 18.83 9.17
CA MET A 427 -19.66 17.48 9.37
C MET A 427 -19.68 17.09 10.85
N ALA A 428 -18.59 17.35 11.58
CA ALA A 428 -18.50 17.06 13.00
C ALA A 428 -19.61 17.75 13.81
N GLN A 429 -19.87 19.03 13.54
CA GLN A 429 -20.94 19.78 14.19
C GLN A 429 -22.32 19.24 13.84
N ILE A 430 -22.60 19.03 12.54
CA ILE A 430 -23.87 18.51 12.05
C ILE A 430 -24.18 17.15 12.69
N VAL A 431 -23.22 16.23 12.65
CA VAL A 431 -23.36 14.87 13.17
C VAL A 431 -23.51 14.90 14.69
N SER A 432 -22.63 15.59 15.42
CA SER A 432 -22.66 15.64 16.89
C SER A 432 -23.98 16.22 17.44
N ASP A 433 -24.59 17.17 16.74
CA ASP A 433 -25.92 17.72 17.01
C ASP A 433 -27.03 16.72 16.69
N ARG A 434 -26.97 16.13 15.50
CA ARG A 434 -27.98 15.18 14.99
C ARG A 434 -28.16 13.99 15.91
N VAL A 435 -27.08 13.52 16.54
CA VAL A 435 -27.10 12.33 17.41
C VAL A 435 -27.10 12.64 18.92
N ALA A 436 -27.31 13.89 19.33
CA ALA A 436 -27.09 14.33 20.72
C ALA A 436 -27.95 13.63 21.80
N GLY A 437 -29.07 13.02 21.43
CA GLY A 437 -29.95 12.25 22.32
C GLY A 437 -30.17 10.80 21.88
N ILE A 438 -29.34 10.31 20.95
CA ILE A 438 -29.50 8.96 20.40
C ILE A 438 -28.80 7.95 21.30
N ASN A 439 -29.49 6.85 21.59
CA ASN A 439 -28.88 5.63 22.11
C ASN A 439 -28.67 4.67 20.91
N PRO A 440 -27.43 4.50 20.43
CA PRO A 440 -27.17 3.76 19.20
C PRO A 440 -27.50 2.27 19.33
N TYR A 441 -27.46 1.71 20.54
CA TYR A 441 -27.73 0.29 20.80
C TYR A 441 -29.20 -0.12 20.71
N THR A 442 -30.11 0.85 20.71
CA THR A 442 -31.56 0.60 20.70
C THR A 442 -32.30 1.35 19.60
N ASN A 443 -31.61 2.20 18.84
CA ASN A 443 -32.25 3.01 17.82
C ASN A 443 -32.56 2.17 16.58
N PRO A 444 -33.80 2.20 16.05
CA PRO A 444 -34.14 1.46 14.83
C PRO A 444 -33.66 2.14 13.53
N ASP A 445 -33.27 3.42 13.59
CA ASP A 445 -32.77 4.17 12.44
C ASP A 445 -31.26 3.92 12.24
N GLY A 446 -30.93 3.12 11.24
CA GLY A 446 -29.55 2.74 10.94
C GLY A 446 -28.66 3.92 10.56
N ASP A 447 -29.20 4.95 9.90
CA ASP A 447 -28.41 6.12 9.52
C ASP A 447 -27.97 6.90 10.76
N LEU A 448 -28.83 6.98 11.79
CA LEU A 448 -28.51 7.61 13.06
C LEU A 448 -27.52 6.80 13.90
N VAL A 449 -27.55 5.46 13.78
CA VAL A 449 -26.54 4.59 14.39
C VAL A 449 -25.19 4.81 13.71
N GLU A 450 -25.12 4.81 12.39
CA GLU A 450 -23.88 5.10 11.65
C GLU A 450 -23.31 6.49 11.93
N ASP A 451 -24.17 7.51 11.98
CA ASP A 451 -23.75 8.87 12.35
C ASP A 451 -23.16 8.89 13.77
N TYR A 452 -23.74 8.11 14.70
CA TYR A 452 -23.21 7.98 16.06
C TYR A 452 -21.85 7.28 16.09
N GLU A 453 -21.69 6.20 15.32
CA GLU A 453 -20.48 5.37 15.18
C GLU A 453 -19.43 5.98 14.22
N SER A 454 -19.47 7.30 14.00
CA SER A 454 -18.55 7.99 13.09
C SER A 454 -17.56 8.89 13.84
N SER A 455 -16.36 9.06 13.27
CA SER A 455 -15.36 10.00 13.83
C SER A 455 -15.83 11.46 13.85
N PHE A 456 -16.92 11.81 13.16
CA PHE A 456 -17.57 13.13 13.24
C PHE A 456 -18.32 13.35 14.56
N ASN A 457 -18.69 12.28 15.28
CA ASN A 457 -19.28 12.37 16.61
C ASN A 457 -18.19 12.39 17.69
N TYR A 458 -18.25 13.36 18.61
CA TYR A 458 -17.26 13.41 19.70
C TYR A 458 -17.40 12.26 20.70
N ARG A 459 -18.56 11.61 20.76
CA ARG A 459 -18.86 10.53 21.72
C ARG A 459 -18.34 9.16 21.27
N TYR A 460 -17.95 9.04 20.01
CA TYR A 460 -17.55 7.77 19.41
C TYR A 460 -16.18 7.28 19.90
N ASP A 461 -15.16 8.13 19.79
CA ASP A 461 -13.79 7.75 20.14
C ASP A 461 -13.50 7.97 21.64
N LEU A 462 -12.49 7.25 22.14
CA LEU A 462 -11.89 7.47 23.46
C LEU A 462 -10.73 8.47 23.38
N ASN A 463 -10.46 9.17 24.49
CA ASN A 463 -9.27 9.99 24.65
C ASN A 463 -8.04 9.15 25.07
N LEU A 464 -6.87 9.80 25.21
CA LEU A 464 -5.61 9.15 25.60
C LEU A 464 -5.69 8.33 26.90
N THR A 465 -6.57 8.71 27.84
CA THR A 465 -6.77 8.02 29.12
C THR A 465 -7.79 6.88 29.07
N ASN A 466 -8.20 6.43 27.87
CA ASN A 466 -9.29 5.46 27.65
C ASN A 466 -10.63 5.94 28.25
N GLN A 467 -10.95 7.24 28.16
CA GLN A 467 -12.22 7.78 28.63
C GLN A 467 -12.97 8.46 27.47
N PRO A 468 -14.31 8.44 27.43
CA PRO A 468 -15.07 9.18 26.44
C PRO A 468 -14.77 10.68 26.49
N PHE A 469 -14.82 11.36 25.35
CA PHE A 469 -14.81 12.83 25.33
C PHE A 469 -16.11 13.38 25.92
N ARG A 470 -16.00 14.38 26.80
CA ARG A 470 -17.15 14.92 27.55
C ARG A 470 -17.88 16.06 26.83
N SER A 471 -17.31 16.61 25.77
CA SER A 471 -17.89 17.70 24.99
C SER A 471 -17.32 17.71 23.57
N PHE A 472 -18.00 18.42 22.67
CA PHE A 472 -17.52 18.68 21.31
C PHE A 472 -16.11 19.29 21.33
N ASP A 473 -15.94 20.38 22.08
CA ASP A 473 -14.65 21.08 22.20
C ASP A 473 -13.54 20.20 22.79
N ALA A 474 -13.84 19.21 23.63
CA ALA A 474 -12.82 18.31 24.17
C ALA A 474 -12.14 17.47 23.07
N LYS A 475 -12.85 17.18 21.97
CA LYS A 475 -12.32 16.45 20.81
C LYS A 475 -11.91 17.39 19.68
N PHE A 476 -12.73 18.39 19.37
CA PHE A 476 -12.62 19.24 18.17
C PHE A 476 -12.11 20.67 18.47
N SER A 477 -11.50 20.91 19.63
CA SER A 477 -10.71 22.13 19.82
C SER A 477 -9.39 22.00 19.06
N PRO A 478 -8.95 23.04 18.33
CA PRO A 478 -7.80 22.93 17.47
C PRO A 478 -6.50 22.79 18.26
N HIS A 479 -5.86 21.65 18.09
CA HIS A 479 -4.47 21.41 18.51
C HIS A 479 -3.57 21.75 17.32
N VAL A 480 -2.79 22.83 17.44
CA VAL A 480 -2.07 23.39 16.30
C VAL A 480 -0.63 22.87 16.27
N TYR A 481 -0.28 22.19 15.17
CA TYR A 481 1.08 21.73 14.89
C TYR A 481 1.49 22.17 13.48
N GLN A 482 2.67 22.75 13.32
CA GLN A 482 3.13 23.37 12.06
C GLN A 482 2.12 24.33 11.39
N GLY A 483 1.26 24.99 12.17
CA GLY A 483 0.22 25.87 11.65
C GLY A 483 -1.03 25.14 11.10
N THR A 484 -1.09 23.81 11.24
CA THR A 484 -2.27 23.00 10.90
C THR A 484 -3.04 22.63 12.17
N LYS A 485 -4.36 22.71 12.09
CA LYS A 485 -5.28 22.35 13.19
C LYS A 485 -5.60 20.86 13.12
N TYR A 486 -5.59 20.21 14.27
CA TYR A 486 -5.96 18.82 14.41
C TYR A 486 -6.93 18.64 15.58
N THR A 487 -7.72 17.58 15.50
CA THR A 487 -8.50 17.09 16.64
C THR A 487 -7.57 16.73 17.79
N ASN A 488 -8.13 16.59 18.98
CA ASN A 488 -7.45 15.91 20.08
C ASN A 488 -7.08 14.47 19.68
N LEU A 489 -6.08 13.91 20.37
CA LEU A 489 -5.67 12.53 20.16
C LEU A 489 -6.75 11.58 20.66
N MET A 490 -7.03 10.57 19.84
CA MET A 490 -8.13 9.65 20.04
C MET A 490 -7.72 8.19 19.83
N ARG A 491 -8.53 7.29 20.38
CA ARG A 491 -8.33 5.84 20.42
C ARG A 491 -9.67 5.13 20.18
N TRP A 492 -9.62 3.93 19.61
CA TRP A 492 -10.80 3.10 19.43
C TRP A 492 -11.36 2.62 20.77
N ASP A 493 -12.69 2.60 20.90
CA ASP A 493 -13.37 1.86 21.98
C ASP A 493 -13.57 0.41 21.56
N LEU A 494 -12.73 -0.49 22.06
CA LEU A 494 -12.82 -1.91 21.75
C LEU A 494 -13.86 -2.67 22.60
N ASN A 495 -14.47 -2.01 23.60
CA ASN A 495 -15.61 -2.57 24.31
C ASN A 495 -16.94 -2.25 23.62
N ASP A 496 -16.93 -1.35 22.64
CA ASP A 496 -18.13 -1.00 21.92
C ASP A 496 -18.55 -2.14 20.99
N ASN A 497 -19.71 -2.73 21.28
CA ASN A 497 -20.23 -3.83 20.49
C ASN A 497 -20.60 -3.40 19.06
N LEU A 498 -20.96 -2.12 18.84
CA LEU A 498 -21.32 -1.60 17.51
C LEU A 498 -20.09 -1.35 16.64
N THR A 499 -18.91 -1.25 17.24
CA THR A 499 -17.62 -1.24 16.53
C THR A 499 -17.04 -2.65 16.34
N THR A 500 -17.24 -3.54 17.31
CA THR A 500 -16.60 -4.87 17.33
C THR A 500 -17.55 -6.01 16.96
N THR A 501 -18.30 -6.54 17.92
CA THR A 501 -19.03 -7.81 17.78
C THR A 501 -20.30 -7.74 16.93
N ASN A 502 -20.89 -6.57 16.74
CA ASN A 502 -22.13 -6.42 15.98
C ASN A 502 -21.88 -6.78 14.51
N SER A 503 -22.70 -7.66 13.95
CA SER A 503 -22.53 -8.15 12.58
C SER A 503 -22.94 -7.14 11.50
N THR A 504 -23.76 -6.14 11.87
CA THR A 504 -24.32 -5.14 10.95
C THR A 504 -23.44 -3.90 10.85
N TYR A 505 -23.06 -3.32 11.99
CA TYR A 505 -22.29 -2.08 12.10
C TYR A 505 -20.84 -2.31 12.50
N GLY A 506 -20.57 -3.42 13.16
CA GLY A 506 -19.25 -3.72 13.69
C GLY A 506 -18.46 -4.65 12.78
N MET A 507 -17.26 -4.98 13.24
CA MET A 507 -16.41 -5.96 12.58
C MET A 507 -17.05 -7.35 12.47
N GLY A 508 -17.93 -7.72 13.40
CA GLY A 508 -18.54 -9.04 13.55
C GLY A 508 -17.68 -10.04 14.33
N ILE A 509 -16.66 -9.58 15.05
CA ILE A 509 -15.82 -10.41 15.92
C ILE A 509 -15.62 -9.76 17.28
N GLU A 510 -15.33 -10.59 18.28
CA GLU A 510 -14.87 -10.12 19.57
C GLU A 510 -13.35 -9.93 19.54
N ILE A 511 -12.86 -8.77 19.97
CA ILE A 511 -11.43 -8.52 20.03
C ILE A 511 -10.85 -9.24 21.26
N THR A 512 -9.78 -10.01 21.05
CA THR A 512 -9.12 -10.76 22.12
C THR A 512 -8.71 -9.85 23.27
N GLY A 513 -8.93 -10.28 24.51
CA GLY A 513 -8.72 -9.46 25.72
C GLY A 513 -9.94 -8.65 26.16
N TYR A 514 -11.07 -8.72 25.43
CA TYR A 514 -12.33 -8.07 25.79
C TYR A 514 -13.48 -9.09 25.87
N GLY A 515 -14.58 -8.70 26.52
CA GLY A 515 -15.79 -9.51 26.72
C GLY A 515 -15.55 -10.98 27.12
N SER A 516 -16.00 -11.94 26.32
CA SER A 516 -15.84 -13.38 26.57
C SER A 516 -14.40 -13.87 26.34
N LEU A 517 -13.61 -13.15 25.54
CA LEU A 517 -12.18 -13.37 25.32
C LEU A 517 -11.29 -12.57 26.28
N ASN A 518 -11.80 -12.17 27.45
CA ASN A 518 -11.03 -11.40 28.44
C ASN A 518 -9.74 -12.11 28.90
N PRO A 519 -8.79 -11.39 29.54
CA PRO A 519 -7.49 -11.95 29.93
C PRO A 519 -7.55 -13.07 30.99
N SER A 520 -8.71 -13.32 31.61
CA SER A 520 -8.90 -14.50 32.48
C SER A 520 -9.29 -15.75 31.68
N ALA A 521 -9.81 -15.58 30.47
CA ALA A 521 -10.20 -16.65 29.55
C ALA A 521 -9.08 -17.00 28.56
N VAL A 522 -8.24 -16.03 28.19
CA VAL A 522 -7.16 -16.19 27.20
C VAL A 522 -5.80 -15.90 27.85
N SER A 523 -4.88 -16.86 27.78
CA SER A 523 -3.51 -16.72 28.28
C SER A 523 -2.54 -16.29 27.18
N GLN A 524 -1.55 -15.47 27.52
CA GLN A 524 -0.41 -15.16 26.64
C GLN A 524 0.34 -16.44 26.23
N PRO A 525 0.46 -16.75 24.92
CA PRO A 525 1.01 -18.01 24.43
C PRO A 525 2.54 -18.11 24.47
N PHE A 526 3.25 -16.99 24.32
CA PHE A 526 4.72 -16.93 24.29
C PHE A 526 5.23 -15.74 25.11
N ASP A 527 6.43 -15.87 25.70
CA ASP A 527 7.15 -14.71 26.23
C ASP A 527 7.56 -13.76 25.09
N SER A 528 7.57 -12.45 25.34
CA SER A 528 8.03 -11.46 24.36
C SER A 528 9.43 -11.74 23.82
N GLU A 529 10.34 -12.23 24.67
CA GLU A 529 11.72 -12.55 24.27
C GLU A 529 11.84 -13.80 23.37
N ASN A 530 10.76 -14.58 23.25
CA ASN A 530 10.67 -15.75 22.38
C ASN A 530 9.93 -15.45 21.07
N ILE A 531 9.57 -14.19 20.82
CA ILE A 531 8.97 -13.74 19.56
C ILE A 531 9.99 -12.84 18.84
N VAL A 532 10.07 -12.95 17.51
CA VAL A 532 10.79 -12.00 16.66
C VAL A 532 9.93 -11.62 15.46
N ILE A 533 10.02 -10.37 15.02
CA ILE A 533 9.32 -9.92 13.81
C ILE A 533 10.28 -9.88 12.63
N LEU A 534 9.85 -10.39 11.49
CA LEU A 534 10.59 -10.41 10.24
C LEU A 534 9.94 -9.48 9.21
N TYR A 535 10.76 -8.61 8.62
CA TYR A 535 10.36 -7.60 7.65
C TYR A 535 11.22 -7.62 6.39
N ASP A 536 10.70 -7.06 5.31
CA ASP A 536 11.40 -6.67 4.08
C ASP A 536 11.33 -5.14 3.82
N GLY A 537 10.78 -4.38 4.77
CA GLY A 537 10.56 -2.94 4.68
C GLY A 537 9.17 -2.54 4.19
N VAL A 538 8.34 -3.47 3.69
CA VAL A 538 7.03 -3.12 3.08
C VAL A 538 5.96 -2.76 4.10
N CYS A 539 5.98 -3.37 5.30
CA CYS A 539 4.95 -3.23 6.33
C CYS A 539 4.33 -1.82 6.37
N ALA A 540 3.03 -1.73 6.05
CA ALA A 540 2.29 -0.49 5.83
C ALA A 540 0.89 -0.52 6.47
N SER A 541 0.28 0.66 6.63
CA SER A 541 -1.08 0.86 7.15
C SER A 541 -1.31 0.06 8.45
N THR A 542 -2.32 -0.81 8.53
CA THR A 542 -2.60 -1.67 9.69
C THR A 542 -1.39 -2.51 10.16
N CYS A 543 -0.50 -2.93 9.25
CA CYS A 543 0.72 -3.63 9.67
C CYS A 543 1.61 -2.76 10.57
N THR A 544 1.62 -1.44 10.33
CA THR A 544 2.38 -0.49 11.17
C THR A 544 1.83 -0.42 12.59
N LEU A 545 0.51 -0.49 12.76
CA LEU A 545 -0.15 -0.54 14.07
C LEU A 545 0.20 -1.84 14.80
N ALA A 546 0.02 -3.00 14.15
CA ALA A 546 0.39 -4.28 14.73
C ALA A 546 1.89 -4.36 15.07
N SER A 547 2.75 -3.86 14.18
CA SER A 547 4.20 -3.73 14.40
C SER A 547 4.52 -2.86 15.63
N GLU A 548 3.92 -1.69 15.73
CA GLU A 548 4.12 -0.77 16.84
C GLU A 548 3.71 -1.41 18.15
N PHE A 549 2.54 -2.06 18.21
CA PHE A 549 2.08 -2.73 19.43
C PHE A 549 3.06 -3.83 19.86
N LEU A 550 3.52 -4.66 18.91
CA LEU A 550 4.48 -5.72 19.20
C LEU A 550 5.85 -5.17 19.65
N ARG A 551 6.40 -4.16 18.95
CA ARG A 551 7.73 -3.61 19.23
C ARG A 551 7.75 -2.72 20.46
N VAL A 552 6.87 -1.73 20.50
CA VAL A 552 6.89 -0.66 21.51
C VAL A 552 6.23 -1.11 22.81
N GLN A 553 5.11 -1.82 22.74
CA GLN A 553 4.31 -2.14 23.94
C GLN A 553 4.61 -3.54 24.48
N ALA A 554 4.84 -4.52 23.60
CA ALA A 554 5.27 -5.86 24.01
C ALA A 554 6.80 -6.04 24.04
N GLY A 555 7.58 -5.09 23.54
CA GLY A 555 9.05 -5.12 23.60
C GLY A 555 9.69 -6.14 22.66
N ILE A 556 9.00 -6.58 21.61
CA ILE A 556 9.51 -7.55 20.65
C ILE A 556 10.55 -6.89 19.74
N GLN A 557 11.66 -7.58 19.50
CA GLN A 557 12.70 -7.11 18.58
C GLN A 557 12.41 -7.53 17.13
N SER A 558 12.95 -6.80 16.16
CA SER A 558 12.71 -7.05 14.75
C SER A 558 13.97 -7.21 13.89
N ILE A 559 13.75 -7.88 12.77
CA ILE A 559 14.72 -8.16 11.72
C ILE A 559 14.20 -7.55 10.42
N ALA A 560 15.02 -6.79 9.72
CA ALA A 560 14.72 -6.28 8.39
C ALA A 560 15.69 -6.82 7.33
N MET A 561 15.13 -7.30 6.22
CA MET A 561 15.86 -7.89 5.10
C MET A 561 16.21 -6.84 4.05
N GLY A 562 17.40 -6.94 3.45
CA GLY A 562 17.78 -6.17 2.26
C GLY A 562 18.26 -4.75 2.54
N GLY A 563 17.73 -3.77 1.81
CA GLY A 563 18.11 -2.36 1.76
C GLY A 563 19.23 -2.06 0.76
N ARG A 564 19.54 -0.76 0.58
CA ARG A 564 20.64 -0.30 -0.28
C ARG A 564 21.99 -0.84 0.23
N PRO A 565 22.93 -1.18 -0.66
CA PRO A 565 24.17 -1.85 -0.28
C PRO A 565 25.05 -0.95 0.60
N ASN A 566 25.11 -1.25 1.91
CA ASN A 566 26.01 -0.62 2.86
C ASN A 566 26.24 -1.52 4.09
N HIS A 567 27.38 -1.35 4.78
CA HIS A 567 27.79 -2.17 5.93
C HIS A 567 27.46 -1.56 7.30
N ARG A 568 26.84 -0.37 7.33
CA ARG A 568 26.83 0.47 8.55
C ARG A 568 25.44 0.70 9.09
N ASN A 569 24.46 0.83 8.21
CA ASN A 569 23.15 1.32 8.57
C ASN A 569 22.22 0.15 8.80
N LEU A 570 21.48 0.22 9.90
CA LEU A 570 20.22 -0.47 10.04
C LEU A 570 19.22 0.10 9.02
N ILE A 571 18.11 -0.61 8.85
CA ILE A 571 17.00 -0.16 8.01
C ILE A 571 15.70 -0.30 8.79
N GLN A 572 14.68 0.43 8.37
CA GLN A 572 13.37 0.31 8.97
C GLN A 572 12.71 -1.01 8.56
N GLY A 573 12.07 -1.67 9.53
CA GLY A 573 11.17 -2.80 9.22
C GLY A 573 9.84 -2.32 8.64
N VAL A 574 9.37 -1.18 9.16
CA VAL A 574 8.16 -0.47 8.75
C VAL A 574 8.56 0.70 7.86
N GLY A 575 8.69 0.45 6.56
CA GLY A 575 9.00 1.49 5.58
C GLY A 575 7.78 2.01 4.82
N GLY A 576 6.66 1.30 4.87
CA GLY A 576 5.40 1.73 4.25
C GLY A 576 4.72 2.89 4.98
N VAL A 577 3.53 3.26 4.52
CA VAL A 577 2.74 4.35 5.14
C VAL A 577 2.35 4.02 6.57
N LYS A 578 2.59 4.94 7.51
CA LYS A 578 2.29 4.80 8.95
C LYS A 578 1.05 5.59 9.38
N GLY A 579 0.23 5.99 8.42
CA GLY A 579 -1.06 6.62 8.69
C GLY A 579 -2.10 5.61 9.15
N ALA A 580 -2.93 6.00 10.11
CA ALA A 580 -3.87 5.12 10.79
C ALA A 580 -5.19 4.92 10.01
N GLN A 581 -5.48 5.74 9.00
CA GLN A 581 -6.69 5.61 8.17
C GLN A 581 -6.54 6.35 6.83
N VAL A 582 -7.04 5.72 5.78
CA VAL A 582 -7.15 6.25 4.42
C VAL A 582 -8.62 6.42 4.06
N LEU A 583 -8.95 7.44 3.26
CA LEU A 583 -10.25 7.56 2.61
C LEU A 583 -10.07 7.71 1.11
N GLN A 584 -10.93 7.07 0.33
CA GLN A 584 -11.04 7.37 -1.10
C GLN A 584 -11.78 8.70 -1.28
N TYR A 585 -11.57 9.34 -2.42
CA TYR A 585 -12.29 10.59 -2.74
C TYR A 585 -13.81 10.37 -2.76
N ARG A 586 -14.28 9.18 -3.17
CA ARG A 586 -15.71 8.84 -3.13
C ARG A 586 -16.29 8.85 -1.71
N ASN A 587 -15.52 8.45 -0.70
CA ASN A 587 -15.99 8.48 0.70
C ASN A 587 -16.16 9.93 1.16
N ILE A 588 -15.16 10.77 0.89
CA ILE A 588 -15.20 12.21 1.23
C ILE A 588 -16.36 12.90 0.49
N TYR A 589 -16.54 12.62 -0.79
CA TYR A 589 -17.65 13.15 -1.59
C TYR A 589 -19.01 12.69 -1.03
N SER A 590 -19.16 11.40 -0.74
CA SER A 590 -20.38 10.82 -0.15
C SER A 590 -20.72 11.50 1.19
N TYR A 591 -19.73 11.71 2.06
CA TYR A 591 -19.93 12.43 3.32
C TYR A 591 -20.39 13.87 3.08
N ALA A 592 -19.72 14.60 2.18
CA ALA A 592 -20.11 15.97 1.86
C ALA A 592 -21.55 16.03 1.33
N GLN A 593 -21.93 15.15 0.40
CA GLN A 593 -23.31 15.09 -0.13
C GLN A 593 -24.34 14.65 0.90
N LYS A 594 -24.02 13.69 1.78
CA LYS A 594 -24.90 13.22 2.87
C LYS A 594 -25.25 14.36 3.83
N TYR A 595 -24.27 15.17 4.21
CA TYR A 595 -24.46 16.19 5.24
C TYR A 595 -24.80 17.59 4.70
N LEU A 596 -24.60 17.86 3.41
CA LEU A 596 -24.93 19.16 2.79
C LEU A 596 -26.41 19.56 2.98
N PRO A 597 -27.42 18.69 2.78
CA PRO A 597 -28.81 19.02 3.05
C PRO A 597 -29.13 19.29 4.52
N LEU A 598 -28.25 18.89 5.44
CA LEU A 598 -28.40 19.03 6.88
C LEU A 598 -27.66 20.26 7.43
N ALA A 599 -26.96 21.00 6.58
CA ALA A 599 -26.23 22.21 6.95
C ALA A 599 -27.17 23.31 7.46
N LYS A 600 -26.92 23.79 8.67
CA LYS A 600 -27.74 24.81 9.36
C LYS A 600 -27.24 26.23 9.09
N THR A 601 -25.98 26.40 8.71
CA THR A 601 -25.33 27.70 8.48
C THR A 601 -24.81 27.83 7.05
N GLU A 602 -24.56 29.08 6.61
CA GLU A 602 -23.97 29.31 5.28
C GLU A 602 -22.54 28.77 5.19
N SER A 603 -21.73 28.98 6.23
CA SER A 603 -20.37 28.44 6.28
C SER A 603 -20.33 26.91 6.15
N GLN A 604 -21.28 26.19 6.77
CA GLN A 604 -21.40 24.74 6.58
C GLN A 604 -21.76 24.38 5.13
N ARG A 605 -22.70 25.12 4.50
CA ARG A 605 -23.06 24.88 3.09
C ARG A 605 -21.89 25.13 2.14
N GLU A 606 -21.21 26.26 2.29
CA GLU A 606 -20.03 26.61 1.50
C GLU A 606 -18.96 25.53 1.63
N ALA A 607 -18.64 25.12 2.86
CA ALA A 607 -17.62 24.11 3.13
C ALA A 607 -17.95 22.74 2.52
N LEU A 608 -19.22 22.34 2.44
CA LEU A 608 -19.62 21.04 1.91
C LEU A 608 -19.89 21.06 0.39
N SER A 609 -20.20 22.23 -0.19
CA SER A 609 -20.50 22.38 -1.63
C SER A 609 -19.27 22.37 -2.55
N GLN A 610 -18.06 22.38 -2.00
CA GLN A 610 -16.80 22.48 -2.78
C GLN A 610 -16.40 21.18 -3.50
N PHE A 611 -17.04 20.05 -3.20
CA PHE A 611 -16.65 18.74 -3.75
C PHE A 611 -17.44 18.39 -5.01
N SER A 612 -16.74 17.95 -6.05
CA SER A 612 -17.29 17.37 -7.27
C SER A 612 -16.80 15.94 -7.46
N ASP A 613 -17.54 15.13 -8.21
CA ASP A 613 -17.13 13.77 -8.60
C ASP A 613 -16.08 13.76 -9.71
N LEU A 614 -15.74 14.91 -10.32
CA LEU A 614 -14.81 15.02 -11.43
C LEU A 614 -13.45 14.35 -11.15
N PRO A 615 -12.75 14.56 -10.02
CA PRO A 615 -11.51 13.84 -9.73
C PRO A 615 -11.68 12.31 -9.61
N ILE A 616 -12.84 11.86 -9.11
CA ILE A 616 -13.17 10.43 -9.02
C ILE A 616 -13.30 9.87 -10.45
N ASN A 617 -14.08 10.56 -11.28
CA ASN A 617 -14.36 10.18 -12.67
C ASN A 617 -13.14 10.28 -13.59
N ARG A 618 -12.19 11.17 -13.29
CA ARG A 618 -10.94 11.39 -14.05
C ARG A 618 -9.73 10.64 -13.49
N SER A 619 -9.97 9.58 -12.72
CA SER A 619 -8.91 8.71 -12.19
C SER A 619 -9.25 7.23 -12.34
N SER A 620 -8.25 6.37 -12.20
CA SER A 620 -8.43 4.93 -11.96
C SER A 620 -8.41 4.58 -10.45
N SER A 621 -7.86 5.47 -9.62
CA SER A 621 -7.89 5.40 -8.16
C SER A 621 -7.55 6.76 -7.56
N ALA A 622 -8.16 7.11 -6.42
CA ALA A 622 -7.92 8.38 -5.75
C ALA A 622 -8.21 8.29 -4.24
N ALA A 623 -7.20 8.57 -3.41
CA ALA A 623 -7.27 8.45 -1.96
C ALA A 623 -6.28 9.39 -1.26
N VAL A 624 -6.54 9.65 0.02
CA VAL A 624 -5.70 10.47 0.90
C VAL A 624 -5.56 9.80 2.26
N ASN A 625 -4.41 10.00 2.90
CA ASN A 625 -4.25 9.70 4.31
C ASN A 625 -4.99 10.74 5.13
N VAL A 626 -6.04 10.34 5.84
CA VAL A 626 -6.90 11.29 6.57
C VAL A 626 -6.67 11.30 8.07
N ARG A 627 -6.00 10.26 8.59
CA ARG A 627 -5.77 10.07 10.02
C ARG A 627 -4.31 9.74 10.27
N ASP A 628 -3.63 10.62 11.00
CA ASP A 628 -2.26 10.38 11.44
C ASP A 628 -2.26 9.37 12.60
N GLN A 629 -1.29 8.46 12.62
CA GLN A 629 -0.86 7.81 13.86
C GLN A 629 0.15 8.70 14.58
N ILE A 630 0.09 8.75 15.91
CA ILE A 630 1.04 9.48 16.75
C ILE A 630 1.67 8.49 17.73
N LEU A 631 2.98 8.36 17.69
CA LEU A 631 3.70 7.50 18.62
C LEU A 631 3.73 8.14 20.01
N ARG A 632 3.82 7.31 21.05
CA ARG A 632 3.81 7.75 22.47
C ARG A 632 4.80 8.87 22.76
N ASP A 633 6.02 8.77 22.24
CA ASP A 633 7.09 9.75 22.47
C ASP A 633 6.86 11.07 21.71
N HIS A 634 5.92 11.10 20.75
CA HIS A 634 5.58 12.25 19.91
C HIS A 634 4.19 12.82 20.21
N VAL A 635 3.55 12.42 21.31
CA VAL A 635 2.27 12.98 21.77
C VAL A 635 2.37 14.50 22.00
N ASN A 636 3.52 14.99 22.49
CA ASN A 636 3.71 16.39 22.84
C ASN A 636 4.14 17.27 21.66
N ASP A 637 5.01 16.76 20.77
CA ASP A 637 5.48 17.52 19.61
C ASP A 637 4.53 17.38 18.40
N GLY A 638 3.65 16.37 18.43
CA GLY A 638 2.65 16.11 17.41
C GLY A 638 3.20 15.58 16.09
N THR A 639 4.43 15.07 16.06
CA THR A 639 5.04 14.49 14.85
C THR A 639 4.32 13.20 14.47
N PRO A 640 3.71 13.13 13.26
CA PRO A 640 3.09 11.89 12.77
C PRO A 640 4.13 10.76 12.68
N ALA A 641 3.72 9.54 13.01
CA ALA A 641 4.56 8.34 12.95
C ALA A 641 5.24 8.18 11.57
N GLN A 642 4.55 8.63 10.53
CA GLN A 642 5.01 8.82 9.15
C GLN A 642 6.44 9.40 9.02
N PHE A 643 6.81 10.37 9.87
CA PHE A 643 8.10 11.06 9.80
C PHE A 643 9.08 10.60 10.87
N VAL A 644 8.74 9.55 11.62
CA VAL A 644 9.57 8.98 12.68
C VAL A 644 10.29 7.75 12.13
N VAL A 645 11.62 7.79 12.16
CA VAL A 645 12.47 6.68 11.73
C VAL A 645 12.53 5.62 12.83
N GLU A 646 12.15 4.38 12.49
CA GLU A 646 12.11 3.23 13.40
C GLU A 646 12.93 2.07 12.84
N GLU A 647 14.24 2.10 13.10
CA GLU A 647 15.16 1.06 12.66
C GLU A 647 14.90 -0.29 13.36
N SER A 648 15.00 -1.39 12.62
CA SER A 648 15.00 -2.74 13.20
C SER A 648 16.32 -3.02 13.92
N GLU A 649 16.33 -3.83 14.97
CA GLU A 649 17.58 -4.13 15.70
C GLU A 649 18.58 -4.97 14.90
N CYS A 650 18.08 -5.75 13.94
CA CYS A 650 18.89 -6.63 13.10
C CYS A 650 18.60 -6.36 11.63
N ARG A 651 19.67 -6.22 10.84
CA ARG A 651 19.59 -6.22 9.37
C ARG A 651 20.26 -7.46 8.81
N LEU A 652 19.61 -8.09 7.85
CA LEU A 652 20.11 -9.26 7.12
C LEU A 652 20.15 -9.01 5.62
N PHE A 653 21.13 -9.61 4.95
CA PHE A 653 21.20 -9.60 3.50
C PHE A 653 20.56 -10.87 2.92
N TRP A 654 19.83 -10.67 1.82
CA TRP A 654 19.29 -11.78 1.03
C TRP A 654 20.42 -12.64 0.48
N THR A 655 20.19 -13.95 0.43
CA THR A 655 21.10 -14.93 -0.19
C THR A 655 20.36 -15.69 -1.29
N LEU A 656 21.08 -16.46 -2.11
CA LEU A 656 20.46 -17.27 -3.15
C LEU A 656 19.44 -18.27 -2.61
N ASP A 657 19.77 -18.94 -1.50
CA ASP A 657 18.88 -19.95 -0.91
C ASP A 657 17.57 -19.31 -0.44
N MET A 658 17.65 -18.09 0.13
CA MET A 658 16.48 -17.31 0.54
C MET A 658 15.60 -16.85 -0.62
N VAL A 659 16.20 -16.49 -1.76
CA VAL A 659 15.45 -16.15 -2.98
C VAL A 659 14.65 -17.35 -3.47
N ARG A 660 15.20 -18.57 -3.33
CA ARG A 660 14.59 -19.81 -3.81
C ARG A 660 13.59 -20.40 -2.83
N ASP A 661 13.83 -20.27 -1.53
CA ASP A 661 13.07 -20.91 -0.46
C ASP A 661 12.88 -19.96 0.72
N VAL A 662 11.62 -19.66 1.04
CA VAL A 662 11.26 -18.81 2.19
C VAL A 662 11.70 -19.46 3.51
N SER A 663 11.77 -20.79 3.59
CA SER A 663 12.22 -21.48 4.80
C SER A 663 13.67 -21.14 5.15
N ALA A 664 14.51 -20.80 4.17
CA ALA A 664 15.87 -20.33 4.40
C ALA A 664 15.91 -18.92 5.01
N VAL A 665 14.90 -18.09 4.73
CA VAL A 665 14.71 -16.78 5.38
C VAL A 665 14.35 -16.99 6.85
N TRP A 666 13.36 -17.83 7.12
CA TRP A 666 12.91 -18.13 8.48
C TRP A 666 13.99 -18.78 9.34
N LYS A 667 14.76 -19.73 8.78
CA LYS A 667 15.92 -20.33 9.45
C LYS A 667 16.96 -19.29 9.82
N ARG A 668 17.28 -18.37 8.90
CA ARG A 668 18.20 -17.28 9.20
C ARG A 668 17.68 -16.34 10.27
N ALA A 669 16.38 -16.03 10.25
CA ALA A 669 15.73 -15.22 11.28
C ALA A 669 15.79 -15.92 12.65
N ALA A 670 15.45 -17.21 12.70
CA ALA A 670 15.57 -18.04 13.90
C ALA A 670 17.01 -18.09 14.42
N ASP A 671 18.00 -18.20 13.52
CA ASP A 671 19.40 -18.26 13.90
C ASP A 671 19.84 -17.01 14.66
N VAL A 672 19.52 -15.82 14.13
CA VAL A 672 19.93 -14.56 14.76
C VAL A 672 19.09 -14.19 15.97
N ALA A 673 17.82 -14.59 16.00
CA ALA A 673 16.93 -14.32 17.13
C ALA A 673 17.19 -15.25 18.32
N PHE A 674 17.37 -16.55 18.05
CA PHE A 674 17.28 -17.59 19.07
C PHE A 674 18.52 -18.46 19.21
N ASN A 675 19.32 -18.61 18.15
CA ASN A 675 20.47 -19.54 18.11
C ASN A 675 21.83 -18.82 18.08
N LYS A 676 21.91 -17.60 18.61
CA LYS A 676 23.16 -16.79 18.74
C LYS A 676 23.85 -16.48 17.39
N GLY A 677 23.11 -16.54 16.29
CA GLY A 677 23.56 -16.09 14.97
C GLY A 677 23.86 -14.59 14.96
N LYS A 678 24.70 -14.16 14.01
CA LYS A 678 25.04 -12.74 13.84
C LYS A 678 24.23 -12.11 12.71
N CYS A 679 23.74 -10.90 12.93
CA CYS A 679 23.20 -10.05 11.89
C CYS A 679 24.31 -9.53 10.97
N ASN A 680 23.95 -9.06 9.77
CA ASN A 680 24.90 -8.36 8.90
C ASN A 680 25.21 -6.96 9.45
N VAL A 681 24.19 -6.30 10.00
CA VAL A 681 24.31 -5.05 10.78
C VAL A 681 23.41 -5.16 12.00
N GLY A 682 23.86 -4.65 13.16
CA GLY A 682 23.11 -4.72 14.41
C GLY A 682 23.12 -6.10 15.09
N GLY A 683 22.08 -6.39 15.87
CA GLY A 683 21.97 -7.61 16.66
C GLY A 683 20.73 -7.65 17.55
N ILE A 684 20.12 -8.83 17.65
CA ILE A 684 19.09 -9.14 18.64
C ILE A 684 19.75 -9.29 20.02
N LYS A 685 19.15 -8.74 21.07
CA LYS A 685 19.73 -8.66 22.42
C LYS A 685 18.95 -9.57 23.37
N PRO A 686 19.54 -10.67 23.87
CA PRO A 686 18.87 -11.55 24.83
C PRO A 686 18.35 -10.75 26.04
N GLY A 687 17.06 -10.90 26.38
CA GLY A 687 16.45 -10.33 27.58
C GLY A 687 16.15 -8.81 27.56
N LYS A 688 16.25 -8.13 26.41
CA LYS A 688 15.76 -6.74 26.27
C LYS A 688 14.25 -6.64 26.04
N GLY A 689 13.59 -7.72 25.62
CA GLY A 689 12.14 -7.81 25.55
C GLY A 689 11.51 -7.99 26.93
N LYS A 690 11.63 -6.98 27.81
CA LYS A 690 10.93 -6.95 29.11
C LYS A 690 9.44 -6.61 28.93
N GLY A 691 8.78 -7.27 27.99
CA GLY A 691 7.32 -7.31 27.95
C GLY A 691 6.77 -8.10 29.13
N PRO A 692 5.45 -8.05 29.38
CA PRO A 692 4.84 -8.84 30.42
C PRO A 692 5.12 -10.34 30.20
N LYS A 693 5.47 -11.02 31.29
CA LYS A 693 5.59 -12.48 31.30
C LYS A 693 4.18 -13.10 31.23
N PRO A 694 4.00 -14.27 30.60
CA PRO A 694 2.78 -15.04 30.69
C PRO A 694 2.40 -15.19 32.16
N THR A 695 1.22 -14.69 32.50
CA THR A 695 0.65 -14.90 33.83
C THR A 695 0.19 -16.34 33.89
N ASN A 696 0.85 -17.16 34.70
CA ASN A 696 0.35 -18.51 34.99
C ASN A 696 -0.97 -18.36 35.77
N PRO A 697 -2.12 -18.83 35.26
CA PRO A 697 -3.29 -18.97 36.11
C PRO A 697 -2.93 -20.03 37.15
N GLY A 698 -2.89 -19.61 38.42
CA GLY A 698 -2.38 -20.43 39.52
C GLY A 698 -3.00 -21.82 39.55
N HIS A 699 -2.19 -22.81 39.95
CA HIS A 699 -2.64 -24.15 40.31
C HIS A 699 -3.65 -24.11 41.47
N GLY A 700 -4.92 -23.87 41.14
CA GLY A 700 -6.07 -24.09 42.01
C GLY A 700 -6.60 -25.50 41.80
N ASN A 701 -6.36 -26.37 42.77
CA ASN A 701 -6.92 -27.70 42.84
C ASN A 701 -8.45 -27.57 43.04
N GLY A 702 -9.23 -27.69 41.96
CA GLY A 702 -10.69 -27.47 41.98
C GLY A 702 -11.39 -28.33 40.93
N ASN A 703 -12.14 -29.32 41.40
CA ASN A 703 -12.86 -30.32 40.63
C ASN A 703 -14.13 -29.70 39.98
N GLY A 704 -14.34 -29.93 38.68
CA GLY A 704 -15.67 -29.92 38.04
C GLY A 704 -16.34 -28.57 37.74
N GLY A 705 -16.17 -28.08 36.50
CA GLY A 705 -17.01 -27.03 35.89
C GLY A 705 -16.46 -26.64 34.52
N GLY A 706 -17.22 -26.89 33.45
CA GLY A 706 -16.75 -26.79 32.05
C GLY A 706 -16.24 -25.40 31.66
N ARG A 707 -15.12 -25.39 30.93
CA ARG A 707 -14.54 -24.24 30.22
C ARG A 707 -15.46 -23.80 29.06
N PRO A 708 -15.92 -22.55 29.00
CA PRO A 708 -16.28 -21.88 27.76
C PRO A 708 -15.10 -21.01 27.30
N GLY A 709 -14.62 -21.16 26.06
CA GLY A 709 -13.62 -20.26 25.46
C GLY A 709 -12.32 -20.90 24.95
N ALA A 710 -12.06 -22.16 25.25
CA ALA A 710 -11.02 -22.94 24.60
C ALA A 710 -11.61 -24.28 24.21
N GLY A 711 -11.94 -24.45 22.93
CA GLY A 711 -12.32 -25.74 22.39
C GLY A 711 -11.27 -26.77 22.80
N LYS A 712 -11.67 -27.77 23.59
CA LYS A 712 -10.87 -28.98 23.79
C LYS A 712 -10.85 -29.75 22.46
N GLY A 713 -10.08 -29.26 21.49
CA GLY A 713 -9.60 -30.05 20.36
C GLY A 713 -8.47 -30.95 20.84
N ASN A 714 -8.74 -31.88 21.75
CA ASN A 714 -7.81 -32.97 22.05
C ASN A 714 -8.59 -34.22 22.46
N GLY A 715 -9.05 -34.91 21.41
CA GLY A 715 -9.71 -36.21 21.41
C GLY A 715 -10.09 -36.49 19.96
N LYS A 716 -9.69 -37.65 19.42
CA LYS A 716 -9.94 -38.07 18.03
C LYS A 716 -11.34 -37.63 17.53
N GLY A 717 -11.39 -36.60 16.68
CA GLY A 717 -12.61 -36.20 15.94
C GLY A 717 -13.21 -34.79 16.17
N GLY A 718 -12.58 -33.88 16.92
CA GLY A 718 -13.05 -32.49 17.03
C GLY A 718 -12.57 -31.60 15.86
N LYS A 719 -13.46 -30.80 15.26
CA LYS A 719 -13.13 -29.83 14.21
C LYS A 719 -12.40 -28.60 14.76
N ARG A 720 -11.54 -27.97 13.95
CA ARG A 720 -10.89 -26.68 14.24
C ARG A 720 -11.93 -25.54 14.30
N LEU A 721 -11.63 -24.44 14.99
CA LEU A 721 -12.52 -23.26 14.99
C LEU A 721 -12.68 -22.70 13.57
N SER A 722 -11.57 -22.58 12.85
CA SER A 722 -11.54 -22.15 11.45
C SER A 722 -12.35 -23.05 10.52
N GLU A 723 -12.39 -24.36 10.77
CA GLU A 723 -13.26 -25.30 10.02
C GLU A 723 -14.74 -25.07 10.33
N ILE A 724 -15.08 -24.80 11.58
CA ILE A 724 -16.45 -24.48 11.99
C ILE A 724 -16.90 -23.17 11.33
N VAL A 725 -16.08 -22.12 11.40
CA VAL A 725 -16.37 -20.81 10.78
C VAL A 725 -16.63 -20.96 9.29
N ARG A 726 -15.76 -21.67 8.55
CA ARG A 726 -15.97 -21.91 7.11
C ARG A 726 -17.26 -22.66 6.80
N GLU A 727 -17.60 -23.67 7.61
CA GLU A 727 -18.84 -24.42 7.44
C GLU A 727 -20.08 -23.56 7.72
N GLU A 728 -20.01 -22.66 8.69
CA GLU A 728 -21.08 -21.74 9.01
C GLU A 728 -21.26 -20.67 7.93
N GLU A 729 -20.19 -20.03 7.49
CA GLU A 729 -20.21 -19.05 6.40
C GLU A 729 -20.71 -19.66 5.08
N SER A 730 -20.28 -20.88 4.76
CA SER A 730 -20.76 -21.63 3.60
C SER A 730 -22.26 -21.91 3.66
N LYS A 731 -22.81 -22.26 4.84
CA LYS A 731 -24.26 -22.47 5.02
C LYS A 731 -25.06 -21.18 4.90
N MET A 732 -24.49 -20.06 5.36
CA MET A 732 -25.14 -18.75 5.29
C MET A 732 -25.06 -18.13 3.89
N GLY A 733 -24.33 -18.74 2.94
CA GLY A 733 -24.10 -18.15 1.62
C GLY A 733 -23.24 -16.88 1.71
N VAL A 734 -22.52 -16.68 2.81
CA VAL A 734 -21.60 -15.56 3.01
C VAL A 734 -20.30 -15.95 2.32
N SER A 735 -20.31 -15.93 0.99
CA SER A 735 -19.08 -15.98 0.22
C SER A 735 -18.54 -14.56 0.15
N SER A 736 -17.40 -14.32 0.81
CA SER A 736 -16.63 -13.07 0.76
C SER A 736 -17.33 -11.79 1.24
N PHE A 737 -16.54 -10.85 1.76
CA PHE A 737 -16.91 -9.43 1.76
C PHE A 737 -17.48 -9.07 0.37
N GLY A 738 -18.77 -8.71 0.31
CA GLY A 738 -19.46 -8.39 -0.95
C GLY A 738 -20.85 -9.02 -1.15
N GLY A 739 -21.29 -9.94 -0.29
CA GLY A 739 -22.65 -10.50 -0.35
C GLY A 739 -23.74 -9.51 0.10
N LYS A 740 -24.82 -9.40 -0.69
CA LYS A 740 -26.01 -8.59 -0.36
C LYS A 740 -26.65 -9.06 0.96
N GLY A 741 -26.33 -8.37 2.05
CA GLY A 741 -26.99 -8.54 3.34
C GLY A 741 -26.06 -8.29 4.52
N GLY A 742 -26.01 -7.04 4.98
CA GLY A 742 -25.58 -6.73 6.34
C GLY A 742 -24.10 -6.42 6.56
N LYS A 743 -23.55 -5.46 5.81
CA LYS A 743 -22.51 -4.48 6.22
C LYS A 743 -22.66 -3.29 5.28
N THR A 744 -22.59 -2.04 5.74
CA THR A 744 -22.71 -0.93 4.80
C THR A 744 -21.40 -0.74 4.03
N GLN A 745 -21.57 -0.57 2.72
CA GLN A 745 -20.53 -0.28 1.73
C GLN A 745 -19.55 0.80 2.23
N GLN A 746 -20.00 1.73 3.07
CA GLN A 746 -19.20 2.84 3.61
C GLN A 746 -18.07 2.40 4.56
N GLN A 747 -18.33 1.50 5.50
CA GLN A 747 -17.29 0.98 6.38
C GLN A 747 -16.36 0.01 5.63
N ILE A 748 -16.90 -0.80 4.72
CA ILE A 748 -16.08 -1.66 3.87
C ILE A 748 -15.18 -0.82 2.95
N GLU A 749 -15.68 0.28 2.37
CA GLU A 749 -14.90 1.15 1.47
C GLU A 749 -13.84 2.00 2.17
N ASP A 750 -14.11 2.46 3.39
CA ASP A 750 -13.11 3.13 4.25
C ASP A 750 -11.98 2.15 4.64
N TRP A 751 -12.22 0.84 4.54
CA TRP A 751 -11.34 -0.23 5.00
C TRP A 751 -10.64 -1.00 3.85
N GLU A 752 -11.28 -1.13 2.68
CA GLU A 752 -10.76 -1.72 1.43
C GLU A 752 -9.84 -0.77 0.63
N ALA A 753 -9.70 0.48 1.08
CA ALA A 753 -8.99 1.52 0.35
C ALA A 753 -7.50 1.22 0.12
N VAL A 754 -6.89 0.23 0.78
CA VAL A 754 -5.45 -0.08 0.70
C VAL A 754 -5.11 -1.03 -0.47
N TYR A 755 -5.88 -2.10 -0.69
CA TYR A 755 -5.57 -3.10 -1.73
C TYR A 755 -5.71 -2.57 -3.17
N ARG A 756 -6.72 -1.72 -3.43
CA ARG A 756 -6.89 -1.08 -4.76
C ARG A 756 -5.72 -0.15 -5.13
N LEU A 757 -4.93 0.32 -4.15
CA LEU A 757 -3.80 1.23 -4.40
C LEU A 757 -2.51 0.50 -4.76
N GLN A 758 -2.38 -0.78 -4.34
CA GLN A 758 -1.18 -1.61 -4.54
C GLN A 758 -1.35 -2.71 -5.60
N VAL A 759 -2.55 -3.30 -5.76
CA VAL A 759 -2.72 -4.62 -6.38
C VAL A 759 -3.76 -4.65 -7.50
N ILE A 760 -3.92 -3.58 -8.26
CA ILE A 760 -4.53 -3.69 -9.59
C ILE A 760 -3.40 -3.80 -10.62
N PRO A 761 -3.11 -5.02 -11.13
CA PRO A 761 -2.28 -5.24 -12.32
C PRO A 761 -2.83 -4.58 -13.61
#